data_AF-A0A1F9PHD6-F1
#
_entry.id   AF-A0A1F9PHD6-F1
#
_cell.length_a   1.000
_cell.length_b   1.000
_cell.length_c   1.000
_cell.angle_alpha   90.00
_cell.angle_beta   90.00
_cell.angle_gamma   90.00
#
_symmetry.space_group_name_H-M   'P 1'
#
loop_
_entity.id
_entity.type
_entity.pdbx_description
1 polymer ?
#
loop_
_entity_poly.entity_id
_entity_poly.type
_entity_poly.pdbx_seq_one_letter_code
_entity_poly.pdbx_strand_id
1 'polypeptide(L)'
;MKFKSFLRLIILVLFSLPLSIGCTGSQHSVQNTSPSPAPSQAVHPSSPPRETVTARADHFATSYNQAIQDKEDLNNAASANDHQRSQDLIRSYNKNMNASRDSYQILMEIAQKQGTGDITIFFPTNSSVIPENDLQYTRLIRYLDSLEKNNHGKKLVFVIIGSASATGEENHNMNLSMRRANAPVPIIDHYLVNVLHSFHKVYGIGEAHSPKEVPDDINKRYQFVRIMALYDDIQPQTGSIDTGKGGGGVSMPGRQGTTQPGEYINSIGMKFIKVPAGTFTMGSPDSEIRRDKNEILHDVTLTQSFYLQSTEVTQQQWFDVMGTYPSHFENCGMTCPVENVKYSDVMEFLKRLNEMENTIHYRLPTEAEWEYAARAGTSDAFFNGPMVIEGDYSNNPYLDESGWYYRNSRQAPHPVAQKMPNAWGFYDMHGNAWEWCSDWQRPYSFHAETDPQGAQFAKAKIRRGGSWAHYPEYCRSAYRSWFDPEDTNPEMGFRAAITRLEKNQAPPLPKPAEIIPEPAPLQAKIIDKPRPKPKPKSDPEPVPMPGPADITRCLVIRDISFDYNSSKIKNQMVALLERGVEILKKYEGKIELHGHTCSMGSKPYNMTLGLKRAEAVRDFLVSRGISTGRISVKSFGEDSPKYTNQTEAGRSLNRRVEIILEGYDVK
;
A
#
# COMPACT_ATOMS: atom_id res chain seq x y z
N MET A 1 0.39 9.38 51.04
CA MET A 1 -0.67 10.17 50.37
C MET A 1 -0.22 11.55 49.89
N LYS A 2 0.53 12.34 50.67
CA LYS A 2 0.93 13.71 50.27
C LYS A 2 1.88 13.82 49.05
N PHE A 3 2.71 12.80 48.78
CA PHE A 3 3.65 12.80 47.65
C PHE A 3 2.97 12.54 46.29
N LYS A 4 1.94 11.66 46.25
CA LYS A 4 1.12 11.40 45.05
C LYS A 4 0.33 12.63 44.59
N SER A 5 -0.12 13.46 45.54
CA SER A 5 -0.79 14.73 45.23
C SER A 5 0.19 15.81 44.76
N PHE A 6 1.43 15.82 45.26
CA PHE A 6 2.46 16.79 44.87
C PHE A 6 2.99 16.53 43.45
N LEU A 7 3.24 15.27 43.08
CA LEU A 7 3.67 14.90 41.74
C LEU A 7 2.56 15.11 40.68
N ARG A 8 1.29 14.81 41.03
CA ARG A 8 0.13 15.16 40.19
C ARG A 8 -0.02 16.67 40.01
N LEU A 9 0.26 17.48 41.03
CA LEU A 9 0.20 18.94 40.95
C LEU A 9 1.33 19.50 40.07
N ILE A 10 2.54 18.93 40.11
CA ILE A 10 3.65 19.31 39.22
C ILE A 10 3.35 18.95 37.77
N ILE A 11 2.76 17.77 37.51
CA ILE A 11 2.29 17.36 36.18
C ILE A 11 1.20 18.34 35.69
N LEU A 12 0.21 18.67 36.51
CA LEU A 12 -0.81 19.67 36.16
C LEU A 12 -0.21 21.08 35.92
N VAL A 13 0.76 21.54 36.72
CA VAL A 13 1.36 22.89 36.57
C VAL A 13 2.29 22.99 35.36
N LEU A 14 3.01 21.92 35.00
CA LEU A 14 3.85 21.88 33.80
C LEU A 14 3.04 21.83 32.50
N PHE A 15 1.80 21.33 32.54
CA PHE A 15 0.93 21.19 31.36
C PHE A 15 -0.21 22.24 31.23
N SER A 16 -0.36 23.19 32.18
CA SER A 16 -1.51 24.13 32.21
C SER A 16 -1.21 25.61 31.92
N LEU A 17 0.00 25.98 31.48
CA LEU A 17 0.28 27.38 31.13
C LEU A 17 0.06 27.63 29.63
N PRO A 18 -0.96 28.41 29.21
CA PRO A 18 -0.97 28.96 27.88
C PRO A 18 0.08 30.07 27.84
N LEU A 19 1.22 29.81 27.19
CA LEU A 19 2.19 30.85 26.86
C LEU A 19 1.56 31.77 25.81
N SER A 20 0.80 32.76 26.28
CA SER A 20 0.32 33.89 25.48
C SER A 20 1.50 34.81 25.18
N ILE A 21 1.68 35.11 23.89
CA ILE A 21 2.54 36.17 23.39
C ILE A 21 1.88 37.52 23.74
N GLY A 22 2.60 38.36 24.47
CA GLY A 22 2.27 39.76 24.68
C GLY A 22 3.48 40.63 24.39
N CYS A 23 3.53 41.24 23.21
CA CYS A 23 4.41 42.35 22.88
C CYS A 23 4.12 43.53 23.79
N THR A 24 5.13 44.06 24.48
CA THR A 24 5.27 45.49 24.73
C THR A 24 6.76 45.86 24.74
N GLY A 25 7.16 46.72 23.80
CA GLY A 25 8.44 47.39 23.86
C GLY A 25 8.41 48.53 24.88
N SER A 26 9.53 48.78 25.55
CA SER A 26 9.97 50.14 25.86
C SER A 26 11.47 50.15 26.19
N GLN A 27 12.06 51.29 25.86
CA GLN A 27 13.47 51.61 25.76
C GLN A 27 14.20 51.60 27.12
N HIS A 28 15.50 51.32 27.13
CA HIS A 28 16.49 52.22 27.72
C HIS A 28 17.94 51.88 27.29
N SER A 29 18.67 52.94 26.95
CA SER A 29 20.12 53.08 26.72
C SER A 29 20.93 52.76 28.00
N VAL A 30 22.22 52.40 27.95
CA VAL A 30 23.39 53.32 27.83
C VAL A 30 24.72 52.48 27.81
N GLN A 31 25.59 52.77 26.82
CA GLN A 31 27.08 52.95 26.79
C GLN A 31 28.03 52.05 27.64
N ASN A 32 29.31 51.75 27.31
CA ASN A 32 30.25 51.93 26.18
C ASN A 32 31.58 51.20 26.53
N THR A 33 32.49 51.16 25.55
CA THR A 33 33.96 50.90 25.55
C THR A 33 34.39 49.43 25.40
N SER A 34 35.38 48.99 24.59
CA SER A 34 36.25 49.44 23.47
C SER A 34 37.30 48.30 23.25
N PRO A 35 38.20 48.31 22.24
CA PRO A 35 38.08 47.99 20.81
C PRO A 35 38.79 46.67 20.37
N SER A 36 38.58 46.27 19.10
CA SER A 36 39.08 45.07 18.40
C SER A 36 40.60 44.83 18.38
N PRO A 37 41.02 43.61 17.95
CA PRO A 37 41.61 43.52 16.61
C PRO A 37 40.98 42.41 15.75
N ALA A 38 40.90 42.64 14.45
CA ALA A 38 40.68 41.63 13.41
C ALA A 38 42.02 41.44 12.64
N PRO A 39 42.20 40.43 11.76
CA PRO A 39 41.27 39.38 11.36
C PRO A 39 41.90 37.96 11.33
N SER A 40 41.07 36.93 11.49
CA SER A 40 41.32 35.64 10.82
C SER A 40 40.01 35.23 10.15
N GLN A 41 40.01 35.14 8.82
CA GLN A 41 38.87 34.77 8.01
C GLN A 41 38.34 33.39 8.44
N ALA A 42 37.32 33.41 9.30
CA ALA A 42 36.50 32.23 9.54
C ALA A 42 35.59 32.07 8.33
N VAL A 43 35.81 30.98 7.61
CA VAL A 43 34.96 30.47 6.55
C VAL A 43 33.51 30.51 7.03
N HIS A 44 32.66 31.27 6.32
CA HIS A 44 31.22 31.23 6.53
C HIS A 44 30.76 29.77 6.52
N PRO A 45 30.06 29.28 7.56
CA PRO A 45 29.42 27.97 7.45
C PRO A 45 28.41 28.11 6.31
N SER A 46 28.64 27.33 5.24
CA SER A 46 27.68 27.13 4.17
C SER A 46 26.31 26.90 4.80
N SER A 47 25.34 27.76 4.47
CA SER A 47 23.95 27.57 4.90
C SER A 47 23.56 26.10 4.67
N PRO A 48 22.95 25.42 5.65
CA PRO A 48 22.55 24.03 5.48
C PRO A 48 21.64 23.92 4.23
N PRO A 49 21.65 22.78 3.53
CA PRO A 49 20.80 22.58 2.36
C PRO A 49 19.36 22.96 2.72
N ARG A 50 18.68 23.74 1.86
CA ARG A 50 17.25 24.01 2.05
C ARG A 50 16.50 22.68 1.98
N GLU A 51 16.19 22.14 3.14
CA GLU A 51 15.40 20.93 3.32
C GLU A 51 14.02 21.11 2.66
N THR A 52 13.60 20.10 1.91
CA THR A 52 12.37 20.08 1.09
C THR A 52 11.13 20.20 1.95
N VAL A 53 10.00 20.54 1.32
CA VAL A 53 8.72 20.62 2.03
C VAL A 53 8.32 19.26 2.59
N THR A 54 8.52 18.18 1.80
CA THR A 54 8.27 16.80 2.28
C THR A 54 9.12 16.47 3.51
N ALA A 55 10.44 16.69 3.46
CA ALA A 55 11.32 16.35 4.58
C ALA A 55 10.99 17.13 5.86
N ARG A 56 10.61 18.40 5.70
CA ARG A 56 10.18 19.23 6.83
C ARG A 56 8.84 18.78 7.42
N ALA A 57 7.91 18.34 6.58
CA ALA A 57 6.64 17.77 7.00
C ALA A 57 6.84 16.43 7.74
N ASP A 58 7.77 15.59 7.27
CA ASP A 58 8.19 14.37 7.98
C ASP A 58 8.79 14.71 9.35
N HIS A 59 9.75 15.63 9.41
CA HIS A 59 10.39 16.02 10.67
C HIS A 59 9.37 16.60 11.68
N PHE A 60 8.41 17.40 11.21
CA PHE A 60 7.27 17.86 12.01
C PHE A 60 6.49 16.68 12.60
N ALA A 61 6.07 15.74 11.76
CA ALA A 61 5.20 14.64 12.16
C ALA A 61 5.89 13.65 13.11
N THR A 62 7.13 13.24 12.79
CA THR A 62 7.91 12.32 13.61
C THR A 62 8.21 12.93 14.97
N SER A 63 8.64 14.19 15.02
CA SER A 63 8.94 14.86 16.30
C SER A 63 7.68 15.02 17.14
N TYR A 64 6.55 15.38 16.54
CA TYR A 64 5.29 15.52 17.28
C TYR A 64 4.82 14.20 17.87
N ASN A 65 4.73 13.15 17.05
CA ASN A 65 4.21 11.86 17.48
C ASN A 65 5.12 11.21 18.54
N GLN A 66 6.44 11.40 18.43
CA GLN A 66 7.38 10.96 19.47
C GLN A 66 7.16 11.72 20.79
N ALA A 67 6.89 13.03 20.75
CA ALA A 67 6.56 13.78 21.97
C ALA A 67 5.26 13.27 22.62
N ILE A 68 4.23 12.95 21.84
CA ILE A 68 2.99 12.37 22.38
C ILE A 68 3.27 11.01 23.05
N GLN A 69 4.08 10.15 22.42
CA GLN A 69 4.51 8.88 23.01
C GLN A 69 5.30 9.08 24.31
N ASP A 70 6.25 10.03 24.33
CA ASP A 70 7.04 10.34 25.52
C ASP A 70 6.14 10.79 26.69
N LYS A 71 5.05 11.50 26.41
CA LYS A 71 4.05 11.93 27.40
C LYS A 71 3.26 10.75 27.97
N GLU A 72 2.85 9.80 27.13
CA GLU A 72 2.17 8.58 27.58
C GLU A 72 3.10 7.70 28.44
N ASP A 73 4.35 7.55 28.00
CA ASP A 73 5.36 6.81 28.75
C ASP A 73 5.71 7.48 30.08
N LEU A 74 5.63 8.81 30.13
CA LEU A 74 5.84 9.56 31.38
C LEU A 74 4.73 9.26 32.39
N ASN A 75 3.47 9.15 31.97
CA ASN A 75 2.37 8.75 32.85
C ASN A 75 2.60 7.36 33.45
N ASN A 76 3.14 6.44 32.65
CA ASN A 76 3.49 5.07 33.07
C ASN A 76 4.69 5.08 34.04
N ALA A 77 5.76 5.80 33.72
CA ALA A 77 6.95 5.93 34.57
C ALA A 77 6.64 6.60 35.91
N ALA A 78 5.80 7.65 35.91
CA ALA A 78 5.32 8.32 37.11
C ALA A 78 4.48 7.38 37.99
N SER A 79 3.64 6.53 37.38
CA SER A 79 2.86 5.50 38.09
C SER A 79 3.75 4.43 38.73
N ALA A 80 4.89 4.12 38.12
CA ALA A 80 5.91 3.20 38.64
C ALA A 80 6.89 3.83 39.65
N ASN A 81 6.81 5.14 39.90
CA ASN A 81 7.79 5.92 40.67
C ASN A 81 9.23 5.84 40.12
N ASP A 82 9.40 5.63 38.82
CA ASP A 82 10.70 5.62 38.16
C ASP A 82 11.14 7.06 37.84
N HIS A 83 11.90 7.65 38.76
CA HIS A 83 12.30 9.06 38.70
C HIS A 83 13.28 9.34 37.56
N GLN A 84 14.22 8.43 37.29
CA GLN A 84 15.22 8.61 36.25
C GLN A 84 14.57 8.56 34.87
N ARG A 85 13.76 7.53 34.62
CA ARG A 85 13.00 7.41 33.37
C ARG A 85 12.06 8.58 33.16
N SER A 86 11.41 9.07 34.22
CA SER A 86 10.55 10.26 34.14
C SER A 86 11.33 11.51 33.70
N GLN A 87 12.53 11.75 34.23
CA GLN A 87 13.36 12.89 33.83
C GLN A 87 13.86 12.77 32.38
N ASP A 88 14.20 11.57 31.93
CA ASP A 88 14.64 11.32 30.55
C ASP A 88 13.50 11.54 29.55
N LEU A 89 12.29 11.06 29.87
CA LEU A 89 11.09 11.28 29.07
C LEU A 89 10.69 12.76 29.03
N ILE A 90 10.80 13.51 30.13
CA ILE A 90 10.56 14.95 30.13
C ILE A 90 11.54 15.69 29.21
N ARG A 91 12.83 15.31 29.22
CA ARG A 91 13.84 15.92 28.32
C ARG A 91 13.55 15.59 26.86
N SER A 92 13.21 14.33 26.56
CA SER A 92 12.84 13.89 25.21
C SER A 92 11.59 14.61 24.71
N TYR A 93 10.53 14.63 25.51
CA TYR A 93 9.27 15.34 25.23
C TYR A 93 9.52 16.80 24.84
N ASN A 94 10.28 17.54 25.66
CA ASN A 94 10.55 18.96 25.41
C ASN A 94 11.38 19.18 24.13
N LYS A 95 12.37 18.32 23.88
CA LYS A 95 13.18 18.38 22.66
C LYS A 95 12.31 18.17 21.41
N ASN A 96 11.49 17.14 21.43
CA ASN A 96 10.63 16.73 20.32
C ASN A 96 9.49 17.76 20.07
N MET A 97 8.87 18.29 21.13
CA MET A 97 7.88 19.36 21.00
C MET A 97 8.48 20.65 20.41
N ASN A 98 9.69 21.03 20.81
CA ASN A 98 10.37 22.21 20.24
C ASN A 98 10.69 22.00 18.76
N ALA A 99 11.27 20.85 18.39
CA ALA A 99 11.59 20.50 17.01
C ALA A 99 10.33 20.46 16.11
N SER A 100 9.23 19.91 16.63
CA SER A 100 7.93 19.91 15.95
C SER A 100 7.41 21.33 15.74
N ARG A 101 7.39 22.17 16.79
CA ARG A 101 6.91 23.56 16.71
C ARG A 101 7.69 24.38 15.69
N ASP A 102 9.02 24.25 15.67
CA ASP A 102 9.88 24.98 14.76
C ASP A 102 9.61 24.54 13.29
N SER A 103 9.44 23.25 13.06
CA SER A 103 9.11 22.71 11.74
C SER A 103 7.74 23.18 11.25
N TYR A 104 6.75 23.18 12.14
CA TYR A 104 5.39 23.65 11.86
C TYR A 104 5.34 25.14 11.50
N GLN A 105 6.08 25.97 12.24
CA GLN A 105 6.15 27.42 11.97
C GLN A 105 6.69 27.69 10.57
N ILE A 106 7.72 26.97 10.15
CA ILE A 106 8.29 27.10 8.81
C ILE A 106 7.31 26.59 7.74
N LEU A 107 6.62 25.47 7.97
CA LEU A 107 5.59 24.97 7.06
C LEU A 107 4.46 25.99 6.87
N MET A 108 3.99 26.62 7.95
CA MET A 108 3.01 27.72 7.89
C MET A 108 3.50 28.88 7.02
N GLU A 109 4.75 29.31 7.18
CA GLU A 109 5.33 30.39 6.37
C GLU A 109 5.42 30.01 4.88
N ILE A 110 5.74 28.75 4.58
CA ILE A 110 5.78 28.24 3.20
C ILE A 110 4.38 28.23 2.61
N ALA A 111 3.40 27.66 3.31
CA ALA A 111 2.00 27.61 2.86
C ALA A 111 1.44 29.02 2.60
N GLN A 112 1.78 29.99 3.46
CA GLN A 112 1.39 31.39 3.27
C GLN A 112 2.06 32.01 2.03
N LYS A 113 3.35 31.77 1.82
CA LYS A 113 4.08 32.26 0.63
C LYS A 113 3.57 31.64 -0.67
N GLN A 114 3.14 30.38 -0.62
CA GLN A 114 2.59 29.65 -1.76
C GLN A 114 1.11 29.97 -2.03
N GLY A 115 0.43 30.62 -1.09
CA GLY A 115 -1.00 30.90 -1.20
C GLY A 115 -1.88 29.66 -1.10
N THR A 116 -1.34 28.51 -0.67
CA THR A 116 -2.11 27.27 -0.44
C THR A 116 -2.92 27.36 0.85
N GLY A 117 -2.35 27.97 1.89
CA GLY A 117 -2.99 28.13 3.19
C GLY A 117 -3.31 26.80 3.88
N ASP A 118 -4.38 26.82 4.68
CA ASP A 118 -4.90 25.66 5.38
C ASP A 118 -6.42 25.74 5.50
N ILE A 119 -7.04 24.59 5.76
CA ILE A 119 -8.47 24.47 6.05
C ILE A 119 -8.67 23.76 7.39
N THR A 120 -9.69 24.19 8.13
CA THR A 120 -10.17 23.48 9.33
C THR A 120 -11.52 22.82 9.05
N ILE A 121 -11.56 21.50 9.26
CA ILE A 121 -12.73 20.64 9.12
C ILE A 121 -13.25 20.31 10.52
N PHE A 122 -14.48 20.70 10.82
CA PHE A 122 -15.10 20.46 12.12
C PHE A 122 -15.90 19.16 12.14
N PHE A 123 -15.89 18.48 13.27
CA PHE A 123 -16.64 17.24 13.47
C PHE A 123 -17.69 17.43 14.57
N PRO A 124 -18.84 16.74 14.47
CA PRO A 124 -19.68 16.51 15.63
C PRO A 124 -18.90 15.82 16.75
N THR A 125 -19.31 16.03 18.00
CA THR A 125 -18.74 15.34 19.16
C THR A 125 -18.72 13.83 18.95
N ASN A 126 -17.61 13.18 19.26
CA ASN A 126 -17.39 11.73 19.07
C ASN A 126 -17.48 11.19 17.63
N SER A 127 -17.60 12.05 16.62
CA SER A 127 -17.58 11.64 15.21
C SER A 127 -16.20 11.83 14.59
N SER A 128 -15.86 10.96 13.64
CA SER A 128 -14.73 11.08 12.72
C SER A 128 -15.16 10.95 11.25
N VAL A 129 -16.46 11.11 10.96
CA VAL A 129 -17.02 10.97 9.61
C VAL A 129 -17.24 12.35 9.00
N ILE A 130 -16.91 12.48 7.71
CA ILE A 130 -17.23 13.65 6.88
C ILE A 130 -18.28 13.20 5.85
N PRO A 131 -19.59 13.40 6.10
CA PRO A 131 -20.64 12.96 5.18
C PRO A 131 -20.61 13.74 3.86
N GLU A 132 -20.84 13.08 2.73
CA GLU A 132 -20.78 13.71 1.39
C GLU A 132 -21.75 14.88 1.19
N ASN A 133 -22.88 14.87 1.91
CA ASN A 133 -23.90 15.93 1.87
C ASN A 133 -23.65 17.04 2.89
N ASP A 134 -22.49 17.06 3.56
CA ASP A 134 -22.17 17.99 4.64
C ASP A 134 -21.41 19.23 4.14
N LEU A 135 -21.59 20.35 4.85
CA LEU A 135 -20.87 21.60 4.57
C LEU A 135 -19.35 21.40 4.64
N GLN A 136 -18.86 20.58 5.57
CA GLN A 136 -17.44 20.31 5.75
C GLN A 136 -16.86 19.54 4.56
N TYR A 137 -17.61 18.59 3.99
CA TYR A 137 -17.24 17.91 2.75
C TYR A 137 -17.12 18.92 1.60
N THR A 138 -18.13 19.78 1.43
CA THR A 138 -18.12 20.82 0.39
C THR A 138 -16.96 21.79 0.55
N ARG A 139 -16.62 22.17 1.79
CA ARG A 139 -15.47 23.06 2.07
C ARG A 139 -14.15 22.38 1.73
N LEU A 140 -14.00 21.09 2.05
CA LEU A 140 -12.83 20.30 1.67
C LEU A 140 -12.69 20.23 0.15
N ILE A 141 -13.76 19.90 -0.59
CA ILE A 141 -13.73 19.83 -2.05
C ILE A 141 -13.33 21.17 -2.68
N ARG A 142 -13.86 22.31 -2.20
CA ARG A 142 -13.47 23.64 -2.71
C ARG A 142 -12.00 23.96 -2.46
N TYR A 143 -11.48 23.54 -1.31
CA TYR A 143 -10.07 23.69 -0.99
C TYR A 143 -9.20 22.86 -1.95
N LEU A 144 -9.57 21.61 -2.21
CA LEU A 144 -8.85 20.73 -3.15
C LEU A 144 -8.92 21.24 -4.61
N ASP A 145 -10.07 21.74 -5.05
CA ASP A 145 -10.24 22.37 -6.37
C ASP A 145 -9.30 23.57 -6.55
N SER A 146 -9.14 24.40 -5.52
CA SER A 146 -8.17 25.50 -5.53
C SER A 146 -6.73 25.01 -5.60
N LEU A 147 -6.39 23.94 -4.89
CA LEU A 147 -5.04 23.37 -4.90
C LEU A 147 -4.70 22.74 -6.24
N GLU A 148 -5.62 21.98 -6.84
CA GLU A 148 -5.44 21.34 -8.15
C GLU A 148 -5.23 22.38 -9.26
N LYS A 149 -6.08 23.42 -9.30
CA LYS A 149 -5.97 24.51 -10.29
C LYS A 149 -4.62 25.21 -10.27
N ASN A 150 -4.04 25.38 -9.08
CA ASN A 150 -2.76 26.06 -8.89
C ASN A 150 -1.57 25.09 -8.79
N ASN A 151 -1.80 23.78 -9.00
CA ASN A 151 -0.79 22.76 -8.74
C ASN A 151 0.42 22.82 -9.69
N HIS A 152 0.24 23.30 -10.94
CA HIS A 152 1.31 23.46 -11.93
C HIS A 152 2.27 22.25 -12.05
N GLY A 153 1.77 21.03 -11.83
CA GLY A 153 2.56 19.78 -11.88
C GLY A 153 3.46 19.52 -10.67
N LYS A 154 3.36 20.32 -9.61
CA LYS A 154 4.10 20.12 -8.35
C LYS A 154 3.47 18.99 -7.53
N LYS A 155 4.24 18.45 -6.60
CA LYS A 155 3.73 17.50 -5.60
C LYS A 155 3.03 18.29 -4.49
N LEU A 156 1.83 17.87 -4.11
CA LEU A 156 1.14 18.38 -2.92
C LEU A 156 1.59 17.62 -1.67
N VAL A 157 1.95 18.34 -0.63
CA VAL A 157 2.30 17.80 0.69
C VAL A 157 1.22 18.23 1.66
N PHE A 158 0.44 17.27 2.16
CA PHE A 158 -0.62 17.51 3.13
C PHE A 158 -0.12 17.25 4.55
N VAL A 159 -0.15 18.27 5.39
CA VAL A 159 0.08 18.16 6.83
C VAL A 159 -1.27 18.18 7.52
N ILE A 160 -1.64 17.06 8.14
CA ILE A 160 -2.96 16.86 8.75
C ILE A 160 -2.82 16.72 10.26
N ILE A 161 -3.52 17.60 10.99
CA ILE A 161 -3.49 17.68 12.45
C ILE A 161 -4.87 17.27 12.97
N GLY A 162 -4.96 16.06 13.54
CA GLY A 162 -6.18 15.54 14.15
C GLY A 162 -6.31 15.96 15.61
N SER A 163 -7.44 16.54 15.98
CA SER A 163 -7.69 17.00 17.34
C SER A 163 -8.90 16.29 17.96
N ALA A 164 -8.81 16.05 19.27
CA ALA A 164 -9.91 15.61 20.11
C ALA A 164 -9.89 16.30 21.50
N SER A 165 -10.97 16.10 22.25
CA SER A 165 -11.20 16.78 23.53
C SER A 165 -10.04 16.57 24.52
N ALA A 166 -9.65 17.65 25.21
CA ALA A 166 -8.68 17.59 26.32
C ALA A 166 -9.27 16.94 27.59
N THR A 167 -10.60 16.81 27.62
CA THR A 167 -11.39 16.32 28.76
C THR A 167 -12.13 15.04 28.38
N GLY A 168 -12.33 14.15 29.34
CA GLY A 168 -12.93 12.84 29.13
C GLY A 168 -11.91 11.71 29.21
N GLU A 169 -12.22 10.57 28.60
CA GLU A 169 -11.32 9.40 28.60
C GLU A 169 -10.19 9.61 27.57
N GLU A 170 -8.96 9.57 28.06
CA GLU A 170 -7.76 9.98 27.30
C GLU A 170 -7.50 9.07 26.10
N ASN A 171 -7.63 7.75 26.25
CA ASN A 171 -7.38 6.80 25.16
C ASN A 171 -8.43 6.92 24.05
N HIS A 172 -9.71 7.09 24.42
CA HIS A 172 -10.81 7.30 23.48
C HIS A 172 -10.60 8.59 22.69
N ASN A 173 -10.22 9.68 23.37
CA ASN A 173 -9.96 10.95 22.70
C ASN A 173 -8.70 10.87 21.81
N MET A 174 -7.64 10.19 22.24
CA MET A 174 -6.46 9.95 21.41
C MET A 174 -6.83 9.16 20.14
N ASN A 175 -7.54 8.04 20.29
CA ASN A 175 -8.05 7.25 19.18
C ASN A 175 -8.97 8.04 18.25
N LEU A 176 -9.82 8.90 18.81
CA LEU A 176 -10.71 9.76 18.04
C LEU A 176 -9.93 10.80 17.23
N SER A 177 -8.87 11.40 17.79
CA SER A 177 -8.00 12.35 17.10
C SER A 177 -7.28 11.69 15.91
N MET A 178 -6.81 10.44 16.07
CA MET A 178 -6.25 9.63 14.98
C MET A 178 -7.26 9.35 13.88
N ARG A 179 -8.46 8.85 14.22
CA ARG A 179 -9.52 8.57 13.24
C ARG A 179 -9.90 9.82 12.45
N ARG A 180 -9.91 10.98 13.11
CA ARG A 180 -10.15 12.28 12.48
C ARG A 180 -9.06 12.68 11.51
N ALA A 181 -7.78 12.57 11.89
CA ALA A 181 -6.67 12.85 10.97
C ALA A 181 -6.72 11.99 9.69
N ASN A 182 -7.27 10.78 9.76
CA ASN A 182 -7.43 9.89 8.61
C ASN A 182 -8.70 10.16 7.79
N ALA A 183 -9.71 10.83 8.33
CA ALA A 183 -11.01 11.00 7.68
C ALA A 183 -10.97 11.74 6.32
N PRO A 184 -10.14 12.78 6.13
CA PRO A 184 -10.04 13.48 4.84
C PRO A 184 -9.31 12.68 3.75
N VAL A 185 -8.46 11.72 4.11
CA VAL A 185 -7.55 11.02 3.18
C VAL A 185 -8.29 10.39 1.99
N PRO A 186 -9.31 9.52 2.18
CA PRO A 186 -10.00 8.90 1.04
C PRO A 186 -10.75 9.91 0.16
N ILE A 187 -11.15 11.05 0.71
CA ILE A 187 -11.79 12.13 -0.05
C ILE A 187 -10.74 12.85 -0.92
N ILE A 188 -9.56 13.11 -0.36
CA ILE A 188 -8.44 13.72 -1.05
C ILE A 188 -7.92 12.80 -2.15
N ASP A 189 -7.69 11.52 -1.86
CA ASP A 189 -7.22 10.51 -2.82
C ASP A 189 -8.20 10.35 -4.00
N HIS A 190 -9.50 10.30 -3.69
CA HIS A 190 -10.54 10.20 -4.71
C HIS A 190 -10.60 11.44 -5.61
N TYR A 191 -10.48 12.64 -5.00
CA TYR A 191 -10.63 13.89 -5.72
C TYR A 191 -9.37 14.26 -6.53
N LEU A 192 -8.19 14.02 -5.98
CA LEU A 192 -6.89 14.36 -6.55
C LEU A 192 -6.19 13.17 -7.22
N VAL A 193 -6.96 12.25 -7.81
CA VAL A 193 -6.47 11.00 -8.42
C VAL A 193 -5.35 11.20 -9.46
N ASN A 194 -5.27 12.38 -10.08
CA ASN A 194 -4.26 12.71 -11.09
C ASN A 194 -3.17 13.69 -10.60
N VAL A 195 -3.18 14.08 -9.32
CA VAL A 195 -2.20 14.98 -8.72
C VAL A 195 -1.35 14.20 -7.74
N LEU A 196 -0.03 14.23 -7.89
CA LEU A 196 0.86 13.55 -6.93
C LEU A 196 0.76 14.23 -5.56
N HIS A 197 0.49 13.45 -4.52
CA HIS A 197 0.40 13.99 -3.16
C HIS A 197 0.92 13.03 -2.08
N SER A 198 1.24 13.53 -0.89
CA SER A 198 1.61 12.74 0.30
C SER A 198 1.01 13.31 1.58
N PHE A 199 0.88 12.49 2.63
CA PHE A 199 0.26 12.85 3.90
C PHE A 199 1.22 12.70 5.08
N HIS A 200 1.30 13.74 5.91
CA HIS A 200 2.09 13.79 7.14
C HIS A 200 1.13 14.11 8.28
N LYS A 201 0.85 13.11 9.11
CA LYS A 201 -0.26 13.14 10.08
C LYS A 201 0.28 13.24 11.49
N VAL A 202 -0.32 14.14 12.26
CA VAL A 202 -0.13 14.25 13.70
C VAL A 202 -1.49 14.22 14.39
N TYR A 203 -1.52 13.77 15.63
CA TYR A 203 -2.74 13.63 16.38
C TYR A 203 -2.52 13.88 17.86
N GLY A 204 -3.47 14.55 18.49
CA GLY A 204 -3.36 14.92 19.90
C GLY A 204 -4.67 15.33 20.53
N ILE A 205 -4.64 15.40 21.86
CA ILE A 205 -5.74 15.89 22.69
C ILE A 205 -5.43 17.31 23.17
N GLY A 206 -6.43 18.19 23.12
CA GLY A 206 -6.31 19.53 23.71
C GLY A 206 -5.29 20.46 23.06
N GLU A 207 -5.08 20.35 21.75
CA GLU A 207 -3.99 21.04 21.07
C GLU A 207 -4.03 22.58 21.12
N ALA A 208 -2.84 23.18 21.15
CA ALA A 208 -2.62 24.63 21.25
C ALA A 208 -3.05 25.44 20.01
N HIS A 209 -3.44 24.78 18.91
CA HIS A 209 -3.76 25.41 17.63
C HIS A 209 -5.27 25.50 17.36
N SER A 210 -6.09 25.64 18.41
CA SER A 210 -7.52 25.82 18.23
C SER A 210 -7.81 27.16 17.51
N PRO A 211 -8.72 27.17 16.50
CA PRO A 211 -9.13 28.40 15.84
C PRO A 211 -9.70 29.41 16.86
N LYS A 212 -9.37 30.69 16.71
CA LYS A 212 -9.81 31.77 17.63
C LYS A 212 -11.34 31.94 17.71
N GLU A 213 -12.07 31.32 16.79
CA GLU A 213 -13.52 31.48 16.57
C GLU A 213 -14.37 30.39 17.24
N VAL A 214 -13.76 29.45 17.98
CA VAL A 214 -14.48 28.31 18.57
C VAL A 214 -14.98 28.66 19.99
N PRO A 215 -16.25 28.31 20.34
CA PRO A 215 -16.84 28.60 21.66
C PRO A 215 -15.94 28.22 22.85
N ASP A 216 -16.08 28.92 23.97
CA ASP A 216 -15.32 28.68 25.21
C ASP A 216 -15.57 27.31 25.89
N ASP A 217 -16.48 26.50 25.33
CA ASP A 217 -16.66 25.12 25.74
C ASP A 217 -15.47 24.26 25.29
N ILE A 218 -14.63 23.92 26.27
CA ILE A 218 -13.43 23.11 26.09
C ILE A 218 -13.69 21.76 25.39
N ASN A 219 -14.90 21.19 25.52
CA ASN A 219 -15.25 19.92 24.87
C ASN A 219 -15.50 20.09 23.36
N LYS A 220 -15.93 21.28 22.93
CA LYS A 220 -16.23 21.61 21.53
C LYS A 220 -15.02 22.24 20.82
N ARG A 221 -14.12 22.85 21.58
CA ARG A 221 -12.91 23.55 21.11
C ARG A 221 -11.95 22.68 20.28
N TYR A 222 -11.97 21.37 20.49
CA TYR A 222 -11.00 20.43 19.92
C TYR A 222 -11.61 19.42 18.94
N GLN A 223 -12.83 19.67 18.44
CA GLN A 223 -13.53 18.74 17.54
C GLN A 223 -13.24 19.07 16.06
N PHE A 224 -11.97 19.07 15.66
CA PHE A 224 -11.59 19.44 14.30
C PHE A 224 -10.36 18.70 13.77
N VAL A 225 -10.14 18.83 12.47
CA VAL A 225 -8.90 18.51 11.78
C VAL A 225 -8.43 19.74 11.05
N ARG A 226 -7.15 20.09 11.19
CA ARG A 226 -6.51 21.11 10.36
C ARG A 226 -5.73 20.43 9.25
N ILE A 227 -5.92 20.89 8.02
CA ILE A 227 -5.28 20.37 6.82
C ILE A 227 -4.53 21.53 6.18
N MET A 228 -3.20 21.48 6.23
CA MET A 228 -2.34 22.40 5.50
C MET A 228 -1.84 21.68 4.26
N ALA A 229 -1.89 22.36 3.12
CA ALA A 229 -1.32 21.82 1.88
C ALA A 229 -0.17 22.72 1.44
N LEU A 230 0.88 22.12 0.89
CA LEU A 230 2.05 22.84 0.39
C LEU A 230 2.49 22.23 -0.93
N TYR A 231 3.07 23.03 -1.81
CA TYR A 231 3.74 22.52 -3.01
C TYR A 231 5.22 22.23 -2.71
N ASP A 232 5.71 21.08 -3.12
CA ASP A 232 7.15 20.77 -3.01
C ASP A 232 7.88 21.19 -4.30
N ASP A 233 8.63 22.30 -4.22
CA ASP A 233 9.43 22.86 -5.32
C ASP A 233 10.78 22.14 -5.42
N ILE A 234 10.86 21.08 -6.22
CA ILE A 234 12.15 20.44 -6.48
C ILE A 234 12.95 21.30 -7.48
N GLN A 235 14.00 21.98 -7.00
CA GLN A 235 15.15 22.44 -7.80
C GLN A 235 16.45 22.22 -6.99
N PRO A 236 17.30 21.24 -7.34
CA PRO A 236 18.65 21.12 -6.76
C PRO A 236 19.61 22.07 -7.49
N GLN A 237 20.25 23.00 -6.75
CA GLN A 237 21.36 23.79 -7.27
C GLN A 237 22.62 22.92 -7.40
N THR A 238 23.16 22.83 -8.62
CA THR A 238 24.46 22.24 -8.90
C THR A 238 25.56 23.30 -8.72
N GLY A 239 26.40 23.12 -7.70
CA GLY A 239 27.68 23.81 -7.57
C GLY A 239 28.70 23.20 -8.53
N SER A 240 29.22 24.05 -9.42
CA SER A 240 30.16 23.78 -10.51
C SER A 240 31.51 23.19 -10.06
N ILE A 241 31.96 22.13 -10.72
CA ILE A 241 33.38 21.98 -11.09
C ILE A 241 33.46 22.11 -12.60
N ASP A 242 34.26 23.11 -12.98
CA ASP A 242 34.56 23.59 -14.32
C ASP A 242 35.41 22.59 -15.10
N THR A 243 34.95 22.19 -16.29
CA THR A 243 35.81 22.00 -17.47
C THR A 243 35.02 22.21 -18.77
N GLY A 244 35.08 23.43 -19.30
CA GLY A 244 35.48 23.71 -20.69
C GLY A 244 34.74 23.07 -21.90
N LYS A 245 33.94 23.93 -22.55
CA LYS A 245 33.81 24.19 -24.02
C LYS A 245 33.12 23.20 -24.98
N GLY A 246 32.04 23.74 -25.60
CA GLY A 246 31.61 23.55 -26.99
C GLY A 246 30.57 22.44 -27.16
N GLY A 247 29.31 22.64 -27.56
CA GLY A 247 28.72 23.64 -28.46
C GLY A 247 28.16 22.90 -29.68
N GLY A 248 26.83 22.68 -29.74
CA GLY A 248 26.14 22.22 -30.96
C GLY A 248 24.95 21.29 -30.79
N GLY A 249 23.74 21.86 -30.86
CA GLY A 249 22.61 21.38 -31.68
C GLY A 249 22.01 19.97 -31.54
N VAL A 250 20.75 19.98 -31.09
CA VAL A 250 19.58 19.21 -31.58
C VAL A 250 19.38 17.76 -31.09
N SER A 251 18.13 17.53 -30.62
CA SER A 251 17.37 16.26 -30.47
C SER A 251 17.28 15.69 -29.04
N MET A 252 16.12 15.87 -28.40
CA MET A 252 15.74 15.12 -27.20
C MET A 252 14.79 13.96 -27.57
N PRO A 253 15.19 12.70 -27.36
CA PRO A 253 14.31 11.65 -26.87
C PRO A 253 14.57 11.43 -25.38
N GLY A 254 13.50 11.27 -24.60
CA GLY A 254 13.54 11.32 -23.14
C GLY A 254 14.04 10.07 -22.42
N ARG A 255 14.16 10.16 -21.09
CA ARG A 255 13.95 9.06 -20.12
C ARG A 255 14.14 9.50 -18.65
N GLN A 256 13.25 8.98 -17.79
CA GLN A 256 13.48 8.31 -16.50
C GLN A 256 14.15 9.04 -15.33
N GLY A 257 13.45 9.11 -14.19
CA GLY A 257 14.00 9.42 -12.86
C GLY A 257 14.66 8.19 -12.21
N THR A 258 15.71 8.43 -11.42
CA THR A 258 16.63 7.42 -10.90
C THR A 258 16.24 6.90 -9.50
N THR A 259 16.00 5.60 -9.41
CA THR A 259 15.99 4.76 -8.20
C THR A 259 17.41 4.54 -7.66
N GLN A 260 17.56 4.24 -6.36
CA GLN A 260 18.80 3.61 -5.87
C GLN A 260 19.08 2.33 -6.69
N PRO A 261 20.34 1.98 -7.00
CA PRO A 261 20.63 0.84 -7.88
C PRO A 261 20.06 -0.47 -7.31
N GLY A 262 19.05 -1.03 -7.98
CA GLY A 262 18.46 -2.33 -7.59
C GLY A 262 17.15 -2.26 -6.80
N GLU A 263 16.57 -1.08 -6.54
CA GLU A 263 15.22 -0.98 -5.95
C GLU A 263 14.15 -0.65 -6.99
N TYR A 264 12.96 -1.22 -6.83
CA TYR A 264 11.77 -0.93 -7.61
C TYR A 264 10.60 -0.68 -6.66
N ILE A 265 9.94 0.47 -6.78
CA ILE A 265 8.72 0.78 -6.02
C ILE A 265 7.58 0.87 -7.01
N ASN A 266 6.51 0.15 -6.72
CA ASN A 266 5.35 0.09 -7.59
C ASN A 266 4.34 1.22 -7.30
N SER A 267 3.28 1.29 -8.08
CA SER A 267 2.24 2.34 -8.02
C SER A 267 1.48 2.43 -6.69
N ILE A 268 1.47 1.35 -5.89
CA ILE A 268 0.87 1.31 -4.54
C ILE A 268 1.91 1.30 -3.42
N GLY A 269 3.16 1.68 -3.73
CA GLY A 269 4.21 1.84 -2.73
C GLY A 269 4.82 0.53 -2.22
N MET A 270 4.55 -0.61 -2.85
CA MET A 270 5.28 -1.84 -2.54
C MET A 270 6.72 -1.70 -3.01
N LYS A 271 7.66 -1.84 -2.08
CA LYS A 271 9.10 -1.80 -2.34
C LYS A 271 9.61 -3.19 -2.66
N PHE A 272 10.30 -3.32 -3.78
CA PHE A 272 10.95 -4.53 -4.25
C PHE A 272 12.45 -4.32 -4.38
N ILE A 273 13.22 -5.33 -3.98
CA ILE A 273 14.68 -5.32 -3.99
C ILE A 273 15.14 -6.36 -5.00
N LYS A 274 16.06 -5.95 -5.87
CA LYS A 274 16.68 -6.82 -6.87
C LYS A 274 17.57 -7.84 -6.17
N VAL A 275 17.25 -9.11 -6.36
CA VAL A 275 18.06 -10.24 -5.93
C VAL A 275 18.94 -10.66 -7.12
N PRO A 276 20.27 -10.71 -6.97
CA PRO A 276 21.16 -11.10 -8.07
C PRO A 276 20.95 -12.55 -8.48
N ALA A 277 21.25 -12.90 -9.74
CA ALA A 277 21.43 -14.30 -10.12
C ALA A 277 22.62 -14.88 -9.34
N GLY A 278 22.57 -16.16 -9.00
CA GLY A 278 23.65 -16.78 -8.23
C GLY A 278 23.36 -18.22 -7.84
N THR A 279 24.37 -18.83 -7.25
CA THR A 279 24.28 -20.18 -6.68
C THR A 279 24.40 -20.08 -5.17
N PHE A 280 23.58 -20.84 -4.45
CA PHE A 280 23.66 -20.99 -3.00
C PHE A 280 23.35 -22.41 -2.58
N THR A 281 23.77 -22.79 -1.38
CA THR A 281 23.41 -24.07 -0.79
C THR A 281 22.10 -23.91 -0.03
N MET A 282 21.06 -24.61 -0.49
CA MET A 282 19.71 -24.62 0.07
C MET A 282 19.56 -25.78 1.05
N GLY A 283 18.82 -25.58 2.15
CA GLY A 283 18.65 -26.55 3.23
C GLY A 283 19.55 -26.28 4.45
N SER A 284 19.67 -27.23 5.37
CA SER A 284 20.45 -27.12 6.61
C SER A 284 21.44 -28.28 6.80
N PRO A 285 22.66 -28.02 7.32
CA PRO A 285 23.64 -29.06 7.59
C PRO A 285 23.16 -30.00 8.68
N ASP A 286 23.69 -31.23 8.71
CA ASP A 286 23.25 -32.23 9.67
C ASP A 286 23.40 -31.81 11.15
N SER A 287 24.33 -30.89 11.40
CA SER A 287 24.66 -30.32 12.69
C SER A 287 23.81 -29.14 13.11
N GLU A 288 22.97 -28.57 12.22
CA GLU A 288 22.13 -27.43 12.58
C GLU A 288 21.11 -27.84 13.65
N ILE A 289 21.09 -27.10 14.74
CA ILE A 289 20.23 -27.38 15.88
C ILE A 289 18.76 -27.28 15.44
N ARG A 290 17.96 -28.30 15.79
CA ARG A 290 16.51 -28.37 15.51
C ARG A 290 16.13 -28.31 14.02
N ARG A 291 17.02 -28.76 13.14
CA ARG A 291 16.67 -29.07 11.75
C ARG A 291 15.61 -30.16 11.64
N ASP A 292 14.80 -30.08 10.60
CA ASP A 292 13.98 -31.19 10.12
C ASP A 292 14.74 -32.03 9.08
N LYS A 293 14.29 -33.27 8.85
CA LYS A 293 14.91 -34.23 7.93
C LYS A 293 14.66 -33.91 6.45
N ASN A 294 13.71 -33.03 6.15
CA ASN A 294 13.32 -32.64 4.79
C ASN A 294 14.09 -31.42 4.25
N GLU A 295 15.09 -30.95 5.01
CA GLU A 295 15.91 -29.77 4.74
C GLU A 295 17.31 -30.16 4.23
N ILE A 296 17.45 -31.22 3.44
CA ILE A 296 18.77 -31.69 3.00
C ILE A 296 19.52 -30.62 2.19
N LEU A 297 20.84 -30.50 2.45
CA LEU A 297 21.70 -29.58 1.70
C LEU A 297 21.85 -30.01 0.24
N HIS A 298 21.68 -29.07 -0.66
CA HIS A 298 21.95 -29.21 -2.09
C HIS A 298 22.18 -27.83 -2.71
N ASP A 299 22.94 -27.77 -3.80
CA ASP A 299 23.21 -26.51 -4.49
C ASP A 299 22.04 -26.12 -5.40
N VAL A 300 21.63 -24.86 -5.33
CA VAL A 300 20.60 -24.30 -6.22
C VAL A 300 21.19 -23.11 -6.95
N THR A 301 21.06 -23.13 -8.28
CA THR A 301 21.44 -22.00 -9.14
C THR A 301 20.19 -21.28 -9.64
N LEU A 302 20.07 -20.00 -9.29
CA LEU A 302 19.08 -19.09 -9.85
C LEU A 302 19.74 -18.36 -11.03
N THR A 303 19.33 -18.67 -12.25
CA THR A 303 20.02 -18.18 -13.46
C THR A 303 19.72 -16.74 -13.80
N GLN A 304 18.63 -16.20 -13.23
CA GLN A 304 18.15 -14.85 -13.49
C GLN A 304 18.04 -14.07 -12.18
N SER A 305 18.39 -12.79 -12.23
CA SER A 305 18.00 -11.87 -11.17
C SER A 305 16.49 -11.68 -11.21
N PHE A 306 15.89 -11.60 -10.03
CA PHE A 306 14.46 -11.29 -9.84
C PHE A 306 14.34 -10.12 -8.86
N TYR A 307 13.14 -9.62 -8.62
CA TYR A 307 12.90 -8.75 -7.47
C TYR A 307 11.97 -9.44 -6.48
N LEU A 308 12.20 -9.19 -5.20
CA LEU A 308 11.34 -9.67 -4.12
C LEU A 308 10.88 -8.46 -3.29
N GLN A 309 9.65 -8.50 -2.81
CA GLN A 309 9.15 -7.45 -1.94
C GLN A 309 9.93 -7.42 -0.63
N SER A 310 10.32 -6.22 -0.18
CA SER A 310 11.17 -6.03 1.01
C SER A 310 10.50 -6.46 2.31
N THR A 311 9.17 -6.49 2.34
CA THR A 311 8.34 -6.90 3.48
C THR A 311 7.29 -7.91 3.01
N GLU A 312 6.56 -8.51 3.94
CA GLU A 312 5.27 -9.14 3.65
C GLU A 312 4.29 -8.14 3.02
N VAL A 313 3.31 -8.62 2.26
CA VAL A 313 2.19 -7.80 1.80
C VAL A 313 1.40 -7.33 3.01
N THR A 314 1.20 -6.03 3.15
CA THR A 314 0.48 -5.47 4.29
C THR A 314 -1.03 -5.51 4.09
N GLN A 315 -1.79 -5.38 5.19
CA GLN A 315 -3.24 -5.23 5.15
C GLN A 315 -3.67 -4.03 4.28
N GLN A 316 -2.90 -2.93 4.27
CA GLN A 316 -3.14 -1.79 3.38
C GLN A 316 -2.96 -2.19 1.92
N GLN A 317 -1.82 -2.80 1.57
CA GLN A 317 -1.52 -3.19 0.19
C GLN A 317 -2.56 -4.18 -0.32
N TRP A 318 -2.95 -5.15 0.52
CA TRP A 318 -4.07 -6.04 0.26
C TRP A 318 -5.35 -5.26 -0.04
N PHE A 319 -5.73 -4.33 0.84
CA PHE A 319 -6.93 -3.53 0.64
C PHE A 319 -6.88 -2.68 -0.63
N ASP A 320 -5.74 -2.08 -0.96
CA ASP A 320 -5.55 -1.27 -2.17
C ASP A 320 -5.81 -2.07 -3.46
N VAL A 321 -5.46 -3.36 -3.45
CA VAL A 321 -5.61 -4.27 -4.61
C VAL A 321 -6.94 -5.01 -4.60
N MET A 322 -7.37 -5.50 -3.43
CA MET A 322 -8.48 -6.44 -3.28
C MET A 322 -9.77 -5.78 -2.80
N GLY A 323 -9.66 -4.66 -2.08
CA GLY A 323 -10.78 -3.94 -1.49
C GLY A 323 -11.44 -4.65 -0.30
N THR A 324 -10.76 -5.63 0.30
CA THR A 324 -11.26 -6.45 1.42
C THR A 324 -10.28 -6.45 2.59
N TYR A 325 -10.73 -6.90 3.77
CA TYR A 325 -9.90 -7.13 4.95
C TYR A 325 -10.11 -8.57 5.44
N PRO A 326 -9.29 -9.54 4.98
CA PRO A 326 -9.47 -10.95 5.34
C PRO A 326 -8.80 -11.31 6.68
N SER A 327 -7.90 -10.45 7.15
CA SER A 327 -7.04 -10.64 8.31
C SER A 327 -7.84 -10.85 9.59
N HIS A 328 -7.49 -11.89 10.35
CA HIS A 328 -8.03 -12.13 11.68
C HIS A 328 -7.65 -11.03 12.67
N PHE A 329 -6.44 -10.50 12.56
CA PHE A 329 -5.91 -9.44 13.42
C PHE A 329 -6.19 -8.05 12.84
N GLU A 330 -7.48 -7.72 12.69
CA GLU A 330 -7.96 -6.43 12.13
C GLU A 330 -7.45 -5.21 12.92
N ASN A 331 -7.21 -5.36 14.23
CA ASN A 331 -6.74 -4.30 15.12
C ASN A 331 -5.21 -4.12 15.13
N CYS A 332 -4.46 -4.93 14.39
CA CYS A 332 -3.00 -4.82 14.33
C CYS A 332 -2.54 -3.52 13.63
N GLY A 333 -3.34 -3.04 12.68
CA GLY A 333 -3.05 -1.84 11.89
C GLY A 333 -2.72 -2.18 10.44
N MET A 334 -2.89 -1.19 9.56
CA MET A 334 -2.81 -1.37 8.10
C MET A 334 -1.41 -1.73 7.59
N THR A 335 -0.38 -1.50 8.42
CA THR A 335 1.01 -1.87 8.14
C THR A 335 1.37 -3.27 8.61
N CYS A 336 0.48 -4.00 9.29
CA CYS A 336 0.68 -5.41 9.60
C CYS A 336 0.58 -6.27 8.34
N PRO A 337 1.21 -7.47 8.33
CA PRO A 337 1.03 -8.41 7.23
C PRO A 337 -0.45 -8.73 7.07
N VAL A 338 -0.90 -8.84 5.83
CA VAL A 338 -2.18 -9.47 5.56
C VAL A 338 -2.04 -10.96 5.88
N GLU A 339 -2.89 -11.45 6.77
CA GLU A 339 -2.99 -12.87 7.10
C GLU A 339 -4.40 -13.41 6.89
N ASN A 340 -4.60 -14.71 7.14
CA ASN A 340 -5.85 -15.43 6.92
C ASN A 340 -6.27 -15.47 5.44
N VAL A 341 -5.28 -15.52 4.53
CA VAL A 341 -5.47 -15.57 3.08
C VAL A 341 -5.16 -16.95 2.50
N LYS A 342 -6.05 -17.46 1.64
CA LYS A 342 -5.82 -18.71 0.90
C LYS A 342 -4.82 -18.48 -0.22
N TYR A 343 -4.24 -19.56 -0.73
CA TYR A 343 -3.37 -19.48 -1.91
C TYR A 343 -4.11 -18.87 -3.11
N SER A 344 -5.38 -19.23 -3.31
CA SER A 344 -6.22 -18.70 -4.38
C SER A 344 -6.50 -17.19 -4.24
N ASP A 345 -6.69 -16.69 -3.01
CA ASP A 345 -6.87 -15.26 -2.76
C ASP A 345 -5.59 -14.48 -3.09
N VAL A 346 -4.42 -15.04 -2.76
CA VAL A 346 -3.11 -14.47 -3.10
C VAL A 346 -2.88 -14.42 -4.61
N MET A 347 -3.26 -15.48 -5.34
CA MET A 347 -3.17 -15.48 -6.81
C MET A 347 -4.10 -14.43 -7.44
N GLU A 348 -5.29 -14.21 -6.87
CA GLU A 348 -6.18 -13.14 -7.30
C GLU A 348 -5.61 -11.75 -6.98
N PHE A 349 -5.00 -11.56 -5.80
CA PHE A 349 -4.26 -10.33 -5.47
C PHE A 349 -3.18 -10.04 -6.52
N LEU A 350 -2.33 -11.01 -6.83
CA LEU A 350 -1.24 -10.83 -7.80
C LEU A 350 -1.76 -10.56 -9.21
N LYS A 351 -2.87 -11.21 -9.59
CA LYS A 351 -3.55 -10.95 -10.87
C LYS A 351 -4.07 -9.52 -10.94
N ARG A 352 -4.77 -9.04 -9.91
CA ARG A 352 -5.26 -7.66 -9.85
C ARG A 352 -4.14 -6.63 -9.79
N LEU A 353 -3.07 -6.93 -9.07
CA LEU A 353 -1.87 -6.07 -9.05
C LEU A 353 -1.24 -5.97 -10.44
N ASN A 354 -1.13 -7.09 -11.15
CA ASN A 354 -0.70 -7.12 -12.55
C ASN A 354 -1.62 -6.29 -13.47
N GLU A 355 -2.94 -6.44 -13.35
CA GLU A 355 -3.93 -5.67 -14.11
C GLU A 355 -3.84 -4.16 -13.80
N MET A 356 -3.72 -3.81 -12.52
CA MET A 356 -3.62 -2.43 -12.04
C MET A 356 -2.37 -1.73 -12.58
N GLU A 357 -1.25 -2.45 -12.67
CA GLU A 357 0.01 -1.91 -13.17
C GLU A 357 0.23 -2.12 -14.67
N ASN A 358 -0.73 -2.72 -15.37
CA ASN A 358 -0.64 -3.13 -16.76
C ASN A 358 0.66 -3.92 -17.05
N THR A 359 0.87 -4.97 -16.26
CA THR A 359 2.03 -5.85 -16.30
C THR A 359 1.60 -7.30 -16.12
N ILE A 360 2.54 -8.24 -16.23
CA ILE A 360 2.33 -9.68 -16.00
C ILE A 360 3.40 -10.28 -15.08
N HIS A 361 4.24 -9.43 -14.48
CA HIS A 361 5.46 -9.89 -13.82
C HIS A 361 5.31 -10.20 -12.33
N TYR A 362 4.22 -9.78 -11.67
CA TYR A 362 3.99 -10.09 -10.26
C TYR A 362 3.56 -11.55 -10.08
N ARG A 363 4.23 -12.22 -9.16
CA ARG A 363 4.00 -13.63 -8.82
C ARG A 363 4.39 -13.90 -7.37
N LEU A 364 4.16 -15.12 -6.88
CA LEU A 364 4.83 -15.60 -5.67
C LEU A 364 6.30 -15.93 -5.97
N PRO A 365 7.20 -15.82 -4.98
CA PRO A 365 8.53 -16.39 -5.09
C PRO A 365 8.44 -17.91 -5.16
N THR A 366 9.41 -18.52 -5.84
CA THR A 366 9.68 -19.94 -5.62
C THR A 366 10.25 -20.15 -4.23
N GLU A 367 10.17 -21.37 -3.73
CA GLU A 367 10.78 -21.73 -2.44
C GLU A 367 12.28 -21.43 -2.42
N ALA A 368 12.97 -21.69 -3.53
CA ALA A 368 14.40 -21.41 -3.71
C ALA A 368 14.71 -19.91 -3.68
N GLU A 369 13.93 -19.10 -4.40
CA GLU A 369 14.07 -17.65 -4.38
C GLU A 369 13.84 -17.07 -2.99
N TRP A 370 12.85 -17.60 -2.26
CA TRP A 370 12.55 -17.18 -0.89
C TRP A 370 13.73 -17.48 0.05
N GLU A 371 14.27 -18.71 0.04
CA GLU A 371 15.38 -19.06 0.92
C GLU A 371 16.66 -18.31 0.58
N TYR A 372 16.94 -18.11 -0.72
CA TYR A 372 18.09 -17.34 -1.16
C TYR A 372 18.03 -15.91 -0.65
N ALA A 373 16.86 -15.28 -0.74
CA ALA A 373 16.63 -13.94 -0.22
C ALA A 373 16.68 -13.88 1.31
N ALA A 374 16.16 -14.89 2.02
CA ALA A 374 16.21 -14.96 3.48
C ALA A 374 17.66 -14.99 3.99
N ARG A 375 18.49 -15.81 3.33
CA ARG A 375 19.91 -15.99 3.67
C ARG A 375 20.77 -14.78 3.36
N ALA A 376 20.47 -14.06 2.27
CA ALA A 376 21.23 -12.88 1.83
C ALA A 376 22.77 -13.08 1.85
N GLY A 377 23.23 -14.28 1.46
CA GLY A 377 24.65 -14.67 1.41
C GLY A 377 25.18 -15.40 2.66
N THR A 378 24.37 -15.62 3.68
CA THR A 378 24.75 -16.36 4.90
C THR A 378 24.33 -17.83 4.84
N SER A 379 24.99 -18.67 5.65
CA SER A 379 24.72 -20.11 5.75
C SER A 379 24.13 -20.54 7.09
N ASP A 380 23.98 -19.62 8.04
CA ASP A 380 23.46 -19.92 9.36
C ASP A 380 21.92 -20.13 9.34
N ALA A 381 21.38 -20.50 10.51
CA ALA A 381 19.94 -20.72 10.67
C ALA A 381 19.14 -19.43 10.47
N PHE A 382 19.66 -18.29 10.92
CA PHE A 382 19.13 -16.94 10.68
C PHE A 382 20.21 -16.10 10.01
N PHE A 383 19.83 -15.03 9.28
CA PHE A 383 20.84 -14.21 8.58
C PHE A 383 21.86 -13.54 9.51
N ASN A 384 21.51 -13.36 10.79
CA ASN A 384 22.35 -12.73 11.80
C ASN A 384 23.00 -13.73 12.77
N GLY A 385 22.76 -15.03 12.62
CA GLY A 385 23.47 -16.03 13.42
C GLY A 385 22.79 -17.39 13.55
N PRO A 386 23.39 -18.29 14.36
CA PRO A 386 22.97 -19.68 14.45
C PRO A 386 21.70 -19.89 15.27
N MET A 387 21.11 -21.06 15.09
CA MET A 387 20.14 -21.58 16.03
C MET A 387 20.85 -21.99 17.32
N VAL A 388 20.48 -21.37 18.44
CA VAL A 388 20.96 -21.73 19.77
C VAL A 388 19.79 -22.18 20.64
N ILE A 389 20.10 -22.95 21.68
CA ILE A 389 19.13 -23.34 22.70
C ILE A 389 19.46 -22.56 23.97
N GLU A 390 18.54 -21.70 24.38
CA GLU A 390 18.62 -20.97 25.63
C GLU A 390 17.38 -21.20 26.48
N GLY A 391 17.57 -21.26 27.81
CA GLY A 391 16.49 -21.30 28.79
C GLY A 391 15.46 -22.41 28.54
N ASP A 392 14.20 -22.01 28.44
CA ASP A 392 13.04 -22.87 28.24
C ASP A 392 12.79 -23.24 26.78
N TYR A 393 13.81 -23.11 25.92
CA TYR A 393 13.76 -23.39 24.49
C TYR A 393 12.86 -22.45 23.67
N SER A 394 12.24 -21.45 24.31
CA SER A 394 11.45 -20.45 23.63
C SER A 394 12.27 -19.26 23.16
N ASN A 395 13.55 -19.15 23.52
CA ASN A 395 14.40 -18.03 23.15
C ASN A 395 15.36 -18.36 22.01
N ASN A 396 15.58 -17.37 21.15
CA ASN A 396 16.83 -17.28 20.40
C ASN A 396 17.21 -15.78 20.26
N PRO A 397 18.39 -15.35 20.74
CA PRO A 397 18.80 -13.95 20.71
C PRO A 397 18.92 -13.39 19.30
N TYR A 398 19.33 -14.20 18.32
CA TYR A 398 19.40 -13.78 16.92
C TYR A 398 18.00 -13.55 16.35
N LEU A 399 17.06 -14.45 16.65
CA LEU A 399 15.67 -14.31 16.25
C LEU A 399 14.96 -13.12 16.93
N ASP A 400 15.30 -12.83 18.20
CA ASP A 400 14.76 -11.69 18.93
C ASP A 400 15.05 -10.35 18.23
N GLU A 401 16.18 -10.24 17.54
CA GLU A 401 16.56 -9.05 16.76
C GLU A 401 15.97 -9.05 15.35
N SER A 402 15.80 -10.22 14.74
CA SER A 402 15.44 -10.37 13.32
C SER A 402 13.96 -10.62 13.04
N GLY A 403 13.13 -10.96 14.04
CA GLY A 403 11.74 -11.29 13.78
C GLY A 403 10.81 -11.39 14.98
N TRP A 404 9.52 -11.53 14.65
CA TRP A 404 8.42 -11.67 15.62
C TRP A 404 7.96 -13.12 15.70
N TYR A 405 8.08 -13.73 16.86
CA TYR A 405 7.81 -15.15 17.05
C TYR A 405 7.21 -15.40 18.44
N TYR A 406 6.89 -16.65 18.77
CA TYR A 406 6.10 -17.05 19.95
C TYR A 406 6.41 -16.25 21.23
N ARG A 407 7.69 -16.04 21.52
CA ARG A 407 8.17 -15.40 22.75
C ARG A 407 8.00 -13.88 22.77
N ASN A 408 8.27 -13.19 21.67
CA ASN A 408 8.36 -11.73 21.64
C ASN A 408 7.18 -11.04 20.93
N SER A 409 6.31 -11.78 20.24
CA SER A 409 5.17 -11.28 19.47
C SER A 409 3.93 -10.98 20.31
N ARG A 410 3.88 -11.49 21.55
CA ARG A 410 2.68 -11.50 22.40
C ARG A 410 1.47 -12.15 21.72
N GLN A 411 1.72 -13.20 20.94
CA GLN A 411 0.67 -13.98 20.25
C GLN A 411 -0.14 -13.18 19.22
N ALA A 412 0.52 -12.27 18.50
CA ALA A 412 -0.10 -11.50 17.41
C ALA A 412 0.94 -11.09 16.36
N PRO A 413 0.54 -10.87 15.09
CA PRO A 413 1.40 -10.24 14.11
C PRO A 413 1.72 -8.79 14.50
N HIS A 414 2.76 -8.23 13.93
CA HIS A 414 3.19 -6.85 14.16
C HIS A 414 3.38 -6.11 12.82
N PRO A 415 3.36 -4.77 12.83
CA PRO A 415 3.68 -3.99 11.64
C PRO A 415 5.00 -4.44 11.02
N VAL A 416 5.00 -4.58 9.70
CA VAL A 416 6.19 -4.98 8.95
C VAL A 416 7.34 -3.99 9.16
N ALA A 417 8.57 -4.46 8.97
CA ALA A 417 9.79 -3.67 9.05
C ALA A 417 10.05 -3.01 10.42
N GLN A 418 9.63 -3.66 11.51
CA GLN A 418 9.96 -3.24 12.89
C GLN A 418 11.17 -3.96 13.49
N LYS A 419 11.66 -5.02 12.82
CA LYS A 419 12.85 -5.78 13.21
C LYS A 419 14.00 -5.54 12.25
N MET A 420 15.17 -6.08 12.57
CA MET A 420 16.37 -5.91 11.75
C MET A 420 16.17 -6.54 10.36
N PRO A 421 16.46 -5.81 9.27
CA PRO A 421 16.51 -6.41 7.94
C PRO A 421 17.80 -7.21 7.76
N ASN A 422 17.78 -8.17 6.83
CA ASN A 422 19.01 -8.83 6.41
C ASN A 422 19.92 -7.91 5.56
N ALA A 423 21.11 -8.39 5.19
CA ALA A 423 22.12 -7.62 4.46
C ALA A 423 21.64 -7.08 3.09
N TRP A 424 20.55 -7.65 2.54
CA TRP A 424 19.96 -7.19 1.29
C TRP A 424 18.76 -6.26 1.49
N GLY A 425 18.33 -6.02 2.72
CA GLY A 425 17.21 -5.12 3.05
C GLY A 425 15.85 -5.80 3.13
N PHE A 426 15.78 -7.12 3.24
CA PHE A 426 14.54 -7.86 3.49
C PHE A 426 14.23 -7.92 4.97
N TYR A 427 13.00 -7.56 5.33
CA TYR A 427 12.46 -7.60 6.68
C TYR A 427 11.56 -8.81 6.87
N ASP A 428 11.42 -9.23 8.13
CA ASP A 428 10.44 -10.23 8.57
C ASP A 428 10.55 -11.59 7.86
N MET A 429 11.76 -11.94 7.36
CA MET A 429 12.02 -13.26 6.77
C MET A 429 12.01 -14.39 7.81
N HIS A 430 12.02 -14.05 9.11
CA HIS A 430 12.14 -14.98 10.23
C HIS A 430 11.04 -14.72 11.28
N GLY A 431 9.77 -14.93 10.92
CA GLY A 431 8.63 -14.79 11.82
C GLY A 431 7.56 -13.88 11.23
N ASN A 432 6.79 -13.22 12.10
CA ASN A 432 5.62 -12.40 11.80
C ASN A 432 4.49 -13.21 11.13
N ALA A 433 4.51 -13.47 9.84
CA ALA A 433 3.58 -14.39 9.18
C ALA A 433 4.32 -15.45 8.34
N TRP A 434 3.71 -16.63 8.25
CA TRP A 434 4.09 -17.60 7.24
C TRP A 434 3.85 -17.02 5.86
N GLU A 435 4.72 -17.36 4.91
CA GLU A 435 4.61 -16.82 3.56
C GLU A 435 4.42 -17.90 2.51
N TRP A 436 3.35 -17.78 1.73
CA TRP A 436 3.12 -18.64 0.58
C TRP A 436 4.24 -18.55 -0.46
N CYS A 437 4.68 -19.71 -0.98
CA CYS A 437 5.56 -19.83 -2.13
C CYS A 437 4.83 -20.52 -3.30
N SER A 438 5.29 -20.32 -4.54
CA SER A 438 4.62 -20.89 -5.72
C SER A 438 4.65 -22.42 -5.79
N ASP A 439 5.62 -23.04 -5.11
CA ASP A 439 5.96 -24.44 -5.24
C ASP A 439 4.89 -25.37 -4.64
N TRP A 440 4.59 -26.44 -5.37
CA TRP A 440 3.95 -27.61 -4.77
C TRP A 440 4.98 -28.42 -3.98
N GLN A 441 4.56 -28.96 -2.83
CA GLN A 441 5.42 -29.74 -1.96
C GLN A 441 6.09 -30.90 -2.70
N ARG A 442 7.39 -31.05 -2.45
CA ARG A 442 8.19 -32.20 -2.86
C ARG A 442 9.38 -32.42 -1.92
N PRO A 443 9.93 -33.65 -1.89
CA PRO A 443 11.26 -33.88 -1.34
C PRO A 443 12.32 -33.06 -2.12
N TYR A 444 13.34 -32.61 -1.41
CA TYR A 444 14.54 -32.08 -2.06
C TYR A 444 15.32 -33.19 -2.78
N SER A 445 16.08 -32.76 -3.79
CA SER A 445 17.04 -33.60 -4.48
C SER A 445 18.39 -33.55 -3.76
N PHE A 446 19.14 -34.65 -3.79
CA PHE A 446 20.55 -34.64 -3.38
C PHE A 446 21.47 -34.04 -4.46
N HIS A 447 20.93 -33.80 -5.66
CA HIS A 447 21.67 -33.21 -6.77
C HIS A 447 21.44 -31.71 -6.84
N ALA A 448 22.40 -31.01 -7.44
CA ALA A 448 22.25 -29.59 -7.73
C ALA A 448 21.05 -29.34 -8.65
N GLU A 449 20.33 -28.25 -8.40
CA GLU A 449 19.15 -27.85 -9.16
C GLU A 449 19.35 -26.46 -9.79
N THR A 450 18.65 -26.20 -10.89
CA THR A 450 18.68 -24.91 -11.59
C THR A 450 17.25 -24.42 -11.75
N ASP A 451 16.98 -23.20 -11.26
CA ASP A 451 15.65 -22.57 -11.23
C ASP A 451 14.49 -23.50 -10.79
N PRO A 452 14.61 -24.24 -9.67
CA PRO A 452 13.59 -25.22 -9.27
C PRO A 452 12.22 -24.58 -9.03
N GLN A 453 11.16 -25.27 -9.45
CA GLN A 453 9.76 -24.78 -9.41
C GLN A 453 8.83 -25.67 -8.55
N GLY A 454 9.39 -26.57 -7.75
CA GLY A 454 8.62 -27.52 -6.96
C GLY A 454 8.08 -28.70 -7.78
N ALA A 455 7.13 -29.45 -7.22
CA ALA A 455 6.41 -30.49 -7.97
C ALA A 455 5.44 -29.89 -8.99
N GLN A 456 5.05 -30.68 -10.00
CA GLN A 456 4.04 -30.26 -10.98
C GLN A 456 2.63 -30.18 -10.35
N PHE A 457 2.34 -31.06 -9.38
CA PHE A 457 1.11 -31.08 -8.59
C PHE A 457 1.35 -31.81 -7.26
N ALA A 458 0.76 -31.31 -6.17
CA ALA A 458 0.73 -31.97 -4.86
C ALA A 458 -0.55 -31.59 -4.09
N LYS A 459 -0.73 -32.13 -2.88
CA LYS A 459 -1.86 -31.79 -2.01
C LYS A 459 -1.71 -30.44 -1.31
N ALA A 460 -0.49 -29.93 -1.18
CA ALA A 460 -0.18 -28.76 -0.36
C ALA A 460 0.87 -27.88 -1.03
N LYS A 461 0.75 -26.57 -0.82
CA LYS A 461 1.71 -25.56 -1.27
C LYS A 461 2.75 -25.28 -0.19
N ILE A 462 3.95 -24.90 -0.61
CA ILE A 462 5.02 -24.54 0.31
C ILE A 462 4.71 -23.22 1.02
N ARG A 463 5.06 -23.16 2.31
CA ARG A 463 5.14 -21.92 3.10
C ARG A 463 6.47 -21.84 3.84
N ARG A 464 6.98 -20.63 4.06
CA ARG A 464 8.31 -20.36 4.64
C ARG A 464 8.25 -19.26 5.70
N GLY A 465 9.29 -19.17 6.55
CA GLY A 465 9.52 -18.02 7.44
C GLY A 465 9.12 -18.19 8.91
N GLY A 466 8.23 -19.10 9.25
CA GLY A 466 7.65 -19.14 10.60
C GLY A 466 6.57 -18.05 10.77
N SER A 467 6.08 -17.85 11.99
CA SER A 467 5.10 -16.80 12.29
C SER A 467 5.24 -16.30 13.72
N TRP A 468 4.45 -15.28 14.07
CA TRP A 468 4.28 -14.76 15.41
C TRP A 468 3.94 -15.85 16.46
N ALA A 469 3.35 -16.99 16.06
CA ALA A 469 2.90 -18.04 16.97
C ALA A 469 3.94 -19.15 17.19
N HIS A 470 5.04 -19.17 16.42
CA HIS A 470 5.93 -20.31 16.34
C HIS A 470 7.22 -20.17 17.16
N TYR A 471 7.76 -21.31 17.59
CA TYR A 471 9.07 -21.40 18.24
C TYR A 471 10.23 -21.13 17.25
N PRO A 472 11.44 -20.81 17.73
CA PRO A 472 12.54 -20.40 16.87
C PRO A 472 12.91 -21.38 15.75
N GLU A 473 12.76 -22.70 15.95
CA GLU A 473 13.13 -23.71 14.96
C GLU A 473 12.32 -23.62 13.66
N TYR A 474 11.09 -23.11 13.76
CA TYR A 474 10.17 -22.95 12.63
C TYR A 474 10.47 -21.69 11.81
N CYS A 475 11.23 -20.75 12.39
CA CYS A 475 11.56 -19.46 11.78
C CYS A 475 12.93 -19.45 11.09
N ARG A 476 13.66 -20.58 11.11
CA ARG A 476 14.98 -20.72 10.46
C ARG A 476 14.84 -20.59 8.95
N SER A 477 15.87 -20.05 8.30
CA SER A 477 16.00 -19.95 6.84
C SER A 477 15.69 -21.28 6.15
N ALA A 478 16.20 -22.39 6.69
CA ALA A 478 16.02 -23.71 6.11
C ALA A 478 14.67 -24.36 6.42
N TYR A 479 13.92 -23.94 7.44
CA TYR A 479 12.75 -24.68 7.90
C TYR A 479 11.55 -24.63 6.94
N ARG A 480 11.15 -25.80 6.43
CA ARG A 480 10.11 -25.91 5.39
C ARG A 480 8.82 -26.45 5.96
N SER A 481 7.71 -25.85 5.58
CA SER A 481 6.37 -26.38 5.86
C SER A 481 5.53 -26.31 4.60
N TRP A 482 4.43 -27.05 4.59
CA TRP A 482 3.41 -26.97 3.57
C TRP A 482 2.03 -26.83 4.22
N PHE A 483 1.09 -26.29 3.47
CA PHE A 483 -0.28 -26.06 3.94
C PHE A 483 -1.27 -26.26 2.79
N ASP A 484 -2.50 -26.65 3.12
CA ASP A 484 -3.56 -26.84 2.11
C ASP A 484 -3.86 -25.49 1.46
N PRO A 485 -3.77 -25.36 0.11
CA PRO A 485 -3.99 -24.09 -0.56
C PRO A 485 -5.43 -23.55 -0.42
N GLU A 486 -6.39 -24.40 -0.06
CA GLU A 486 -7.80 -24.04 0.11
C GLU A 486 -8.18 -23.68 1.55
N ASP A 487 -7.27 -23.85 2.52
CA ASP A 487 -7.49 -23.50 3.92
C ASP A 487 -7.00 -22.09 4.23
N THR A 488 -7.61 -21.47 5.24
CA THR A 488 -7.13 -20.22 5.83
C THR A 488 -6.46 -20.46 7.18
N ASN A 489 -5.51 -19.61 7.54
CA ASN A 489 -4.83 -19.66 8.82
C ASN A 489 -4.45 -18.22 9.24
N PRO A 490 -4.73 -17.79 10.49
CA PRO A 490 -4.45 -16.44 10.97
C PRO A 490 -2.96 -16.09 11.12
N GLU A 491 -2.10 -17.00 10.70
CA GLU A 491 -0.65 -16.83 10.64
C GLU A 491 -0.13 -16.81 9.20
N MET A 492 -1.00 -16.99 8.20
CA MET A 492 -0.61 -17.18 6.80
C MET A 492 -0.82 -15.90 5.99
N GLY A 493 0.29 -15.32 5.53
CA GLY A 493 0.37 -14.23 4.56
C GLY A 493 1.24 -14.61 3.35
N PHE A 494 1.89 -13.61 2.75
CA PHE A 494 2.80 -13.79 1.61
C PHE A 494 3.58 -12.51 1.33
N ARG A 495 4.63 -12.63 0.51
CA ARG A 495 5.28 -11.49 -0.17
C ARG A 495 5.33 -11.71 -1.67
N ALA A 496 5.31 -10.63 -2.44
CA ALA A 496 5.31 -10.70 -3.90
C ALA A 496 6.74 -10.73 -4.48
N ALA A 497 6.90 -11.36 -5.65
CA ALA A 497 8.11 -11.35 -6.46
C ALA A 497 7.82 -10.83 -7.88
N ILE A 498 8.88 -10.41 -8.58
CA ILE A 498 8.87 -9.91 -9.96
C ILE A 498 9.90 -10.68 -10.78
N THR A 499 9.47 -11.33 -11.87
CA THR A 499 10.38 -12.05 -12.77
C THR A 499 11.39 -11.11 -13.46
N ARG A 500 10.91 -10.09 -14.18
CA ARG A 500 11.71 -9.02 -14.81
C ARG A 500 10.85 -7.76 -14.97
N LEU A 501 11.46 -6.57 -14.91
CA LEU A 501 10.77 -5.27 -15.04
C LEU A 501 10.39 -4.88 -16.50
N GLU A 502 10.54 -5.78 -17.46
CA GLU A 502 10.23 -5.49 -18.86
C GLU A 502 8.71 -5.52 -19.10
N LYS A 503 8.18 -4.47 -19.74
CA LYS A 503 6.81 -4.45 -20.26
C LYS A 503 6.71 -5.38 -21.48
N ASN A 504 5.57 -6.05 -21.67
CA ASN A 504 5.27 -6.87 -22.86
C ASN A 504 5.75 -6.19 -24.15
N GLN A 505 6.87 -6.66 -24.70
CA GLN A 505 7.18 -6.45 -26.11
C GLN A 505 6.42 -7.51 -26.89
N ALA A 506 5.74 -7.10 -27.96
CA ALA A 506 5.19 -8.06 -28.91
C ALA A 506 6.32 -9.03 -29.32
N PRO A 507 6.04 -10.34 -29.45
CA PRO A 507 7.04 -11.29 -29.93
C PRO A 507 7.65 -10.73 -31.23
N PRO A 508 8.98 -10.68 -31.37
CA PRO A 508 9.57 -10.35 -32.65
C PRO A 508 8.97 -11.31 -33.69
N LEU A 509 8.47 -10.75 -34.80
CA LEU A 509 7.97 -11.53 -35.91
C LEU A 509 8.96 -12.67 -36.18
N PRO A 510 8.49 -13.93 -36.28
CA PRO A 510 9.38 -15.03 -36.61
C PRO A 510 10.11 -14.65 -37.89
N LYS A 511 11.45 -14.69 -37.85
CA LYS A 511 12.25 -14.59 -39.06
C LYS A 511 11.72 -15.62 -40.05
N PRO A 512 11.61 -15.30 -41.36
CA PRO A 512 11.21 -16.28 -42.37
C PRO A 512 12.04 -17.54 -42.17
N ALA A 513 11.38 -18.65 -41.87
CA ALA A 513 12.05 -19.91 -41.65
C ALA A 513 12.78 -20.30 -42.94
N GLU A 514 14.07 -20.59 -42.83
CA GLU A 514 14.78 -21.31 -43.87
C GLU A 514 14.05 -22.64 -44.13
N ILE A 515 13.84 -22.95 -45.41
CA ILE A 515 13.14 -24.14 -45.86
C ILE A 515 13.99 -25.36 -45.52
N ILE A 516 13.61 -26.07 -44.45
CA ILE A 516 14.12 -27.41 -44.16
C ILE A 516 13.14 -28.40 -44.78
N PRO A 517 13.55 -29.29 -45.70
CA PRO A 517 12.66 -30.27 -46.30
C PRO A 517 12.23 -31.34 -45.30
N GLU A 518 10.93 -31.63 -45.31
CA GLU A 518 10.23 -32.59 -44.44
C GLU A 518 10.70 -34.04 -44.67
N PRO A 519 10.90 -34.87 -43.62
CA PRO A 519 11.17 -36.30 -43.79
C PRO A 519 9.88 -37.08 -44.11
N ALA A 520 9.99 -38.06 -44.99
CA ALA A 520 8.91 -38.89 -45.52
C ALA A 520 8.13 -39.68 -44.44
N PRO A 521 6.83 -39.96 -44.66
CA PRO A 521 5.97 -40.64 -43.68
C PRO A 521 6.22 -42.15 -43.62
N LEU A 522 6.37 -42.69 -42.40
CA LEU A 522 6.37 -44.13 -42.14
C LEU A 522 4.93 -44.66 -42.00
N GLN A 523 4.65 -45.74 -42.73
CA GLN A 523 3.36 -46.42 -42.84
C GLN A 523 2.93 -47.14 -41.54
N ALA A 524 1.63 -47.09 -41.27
CA ALA A 524 0.96 -47.79 -40.18
C ALA A 524 0.77 -49.30 -40.47
N LYS A 525 0.97 -50.15 -39.45
CA LYS A 525 0.52 -51.55 -39.43
C LYS A 525 -0.75 -51.71 -38.59
N ILE A 526 -1.70 -52.44 -39.18
CA ILE A 526 -3.04 -52.76 -38.70
C ILE A 526 -2.97 -53.96 -37.74
N ILE A 527 -3.62 -53.86 -36.56
CA ILE A 527 -4.06 -55.01 -35.76
C ILE A 527 -5.48 -54.73 -35.23
N ASP A 528 -6.33 -55.75 -35.30
CA ASP A 528 -7.79 -55.74 -35.15
C ASP A 528 -8.36 -55.46 -33.74
N LYS A 529 -9.65 -55.04 -33.76
CA LYS A 529 -10.51 -54.56 -32.66
C LYS A 529 -10.99 -55.66 -31.68
N PRO A 530 -11.34 -55.23 -30.45
CA PRO A 530 -12.61 -55.61 -29.82
C PRO A 530 -13.58 -54.40 -29.66
N ARG A 531 -14.89 -54.66 -29.78
CA ARG A 531 -16.01 -53.68 -29.76
C ARG A 531 -16.55 -53.42 -28.32
N PRO A 532 -17.53 -52.52 -28.09
CA PRO A 532 -17.34 -51.19 -27.51
C PRO A 532 -17.96 -51.03 -26.09
N LYS A 533 -17.46 -50.07 -25.31
CA LYS A 533 -18.18 -49.53 -24.14
C LYS A 533 -18.92 -48.22 -24.52
N PRO A 534 -20.04 -47.87 -23.85
CA PRO A 534 -20.96 -46.81 -24.29
C PRO A 534 -20.30 -45.42 -24.20
N LYS A 535 -20.55 -44.57 -25.21
CA LYS A 535 -20.04 -43.19 -25.26
C LYS A 535 -20.84 -42.25 -24.33
N PRO A 536 -20.17 -41.46 -23.47
CA PRO A 536 -20.74 -40.24 -22.92
C PRO A 536 -21.01 -39.22 -24.04
N LYS A 537 -22.07 -38.42 -23.89
CA LYS A 537 -22.42 -37.32 -24.79
C LYS A 537 -21.27 -36.32 -24.85
N SER A 538 -20.91 -35.89 -26.06
CA SER A 538 -19.92 -34.84 -26.31
C SER A 538 -20.45 -33.48 -25.87
N ASP A 539 -19.64 -32.76 -25.11
CA ASP A 539 -19.80 -31.33 -24.90
C ASP A 539 -19.80 -30.59 -26.26
N PRO A 540 -20.59 -29.51 -26.41
CA PRO A 540 -20.54 -28.67 -27.60
C PRO A 540 -19.15 -28.06 -27.76
N GLU A 541 -18.66 -28.00 -29.01
CA GLU A 541 -17.38 -27.38 -29.37
C GLU A 541 -17.21 -26.00 -28.71
N PRO A 542 -16.02 -25.70 -28.17
CA PRO A 542 -15.67 -24.33 -27.81
C PRO A 542 -15.78 -23.47 -29.07
N VAL A 543 -16.64 -22.46 -29.04
CA VAL A 543 -16.61 -21.37 -30.02
C VAL A 543 -15.19 -20.80 -30.01
N PRO A 544 -14.52 -20.66 -31.17
CA PRO A 544 -13.18 -20.10 -31.21
C PRO A 544 -13.23 -18.68 -30.64
N MET A 545 -12.45 -18.43 -29.58
CA MET A 545 -12.22 -17.07 -29.11
C MET A 545 -11.55 -16.29 -30.25
N PRO A 546 -12.05 -15.10 -30.61
CA PRO A 546 -11.33 -14.23 -31.54
C PRO A 546 -9.95 -13.91 -30.95
N GLY A 547 -8.90 -14.05 -31.76
CA GLY A 547 -7.56 -13.59 -31.45
C GLY A 547 -7.52 -12.08 -31.13
N PRO A 548 -6.38 -11.57 -30.65
CA PRO A 548 -6.28 -10.29 -29.97
C PRO A 548 -6.72 -9.16 -30.91
N ALA A 549 -7.89 -8.59 -30.66
CA ALA A 549 -8.31 -7.36 -31.27
C ALA A 549 -7.61 -6.20 -30.54
N ASP A 550 -6.97 -5.36 -31.32
CA ASP A 550 -6.26 -4.14 -30.99
C ASP A 550 -7.00 -3.27 -29.94
N ILE A 551 -6.60 -3.34 -28.66
CA ILE A 551 -7.26 -2.66 -27.53
C ILE A 551 -6.69 -1.25 -27.32
N THR A 552 -6.29 -0.56 -28.38
CA THR A 552 -5.53 0.69 -28.22
C THR A 552 -6.36 1.88 -27.76
N ARG A 553 -7.69 1.82 -27.68
CA ARG A 553 -8.54 2.94 -27.20
C ARG A 553 -9.87 2.46 -26.61
N CYS A 554 -9.87 2.05 -25.33
CA CYS A 554 -11.08 1.67 -24.61
C CYS A 554 -11.28 2.49 -23.32
N LEU A 555 -12.43 3.14 -23.14
CA LEU A 555 -12.82 3.84 -21.90
C LEU A 555 -14.03 3.14 -21.29
N VAL A 556 -13.95 2.82 -19.98
CA VAL A 556 -15.03 2.12 -19.26
C VAL A 556 -15.58 2.98 -18.13
N ILE A 557 -16.88 3.27 -18.16
CA ILE A 557 -17.59 3.91 -17.04
C ILE A 557 -18.32 2.81 -16.28
N ARG A 558 -17.95 2.61 -15.01
CA ARG A 558 -18.38 1.47 -14.18
C ARG A 558 -19.44 1.88 -13.14
N ASP A 559 -20.13 0.86 -12.62
CA ASP A 559 -20.95 0.89 -11.40
C ASP A 559 -22.30 1.64 -11.48
N ILE A 560 -22.95 1.66 -12.64
CA ILE A 560 -24.36 2.07 -12.77
C ILE A 560 -25.24 0.98 -12.14
N SER A 561 -25.63 1.18 -10.89
CA SER A 561 -26.31 0.17 -10.07
C SER A 561 -27.85 0.25 -10.12
N PHE A 562 -28.50 -0.91 -10.04
CA PHE A 562 -29.95 -1.07 -10.10
C PHE A 562 -30.51 -1.81 -8.87
N ASP A 563 -31.74 -1.50 -8.49
CA ASP A 563 -32.45 -2.27 -7.47
C ASP A 563 -32.83 -3.68 -7.95
N TYR A 564 -33.14 -4.54 -6.98
CA TYR A 564 -33.61 -5.90 -7.24
C TYR A 564 -34.84 -5.89 -8.15
N ASN A 565 -34.84 -6.73 -9.18
CA ASN A 565 -35.92 -6.83 -10.18
C ASN A 565 -36.30 -5.48 -10.85
N SER A 566 -35.35 -4.56 -10.98
CA SER A 566 -35.59 -3.25 -11.59
C SER A 566 -34.60 -2.97 -12.73
N SER A 567 -35.11 -2.32 -13.78
CA SER A 567 -34.33 -1.67 -14.85
C SER A 567 -34.39 -0.14 -14.76
N LYS A 568 -34.97 0.41 -13.70
CA LYS A 568 -35.04 1.87 -13.49
C LYS A 568 -33.70 2.38 -12.96
N ILE A 569 -33.13 3.37 -13.65
CA ILE A 569 -31.92 4.07 -13.20
C ILE A 569 -32.25 4.82 -11.90
N LYS A 570 -31.40 4.65 -10.87
CA LYS A 570 -31.55 5.37 -9.59
C LYS A 570 -31.20 6.85 -9.78
N ASN A 571 -31.90 7.74 -9.10
CA ASN A 571 -31.64 9.19 -9.17
C ASN A 571 -30.18 9.54 -8.82
N GLN A 572 -29.59 8.86 -7.84
CA GLN A 572 -28.18 9.02 -7.44
C GLN A 572 -27.17 8.70 -8.55
N MET A 573 -27.56 7.89 -9.55
CA MET A 573 -26.69 7.51 -10.67
C MET A 573 -26.75 8.51 -11.84
N VAL A 574 -27.67 9.49 -11.77
CA VAL A 574 -27.83 10.48 -12.84
C VAL A 574 -26.58 11.35 -12.98
N ALA A 575 -25.98 11.83 -11.88
CA ALA A 575 -24.77 12.65 -11.95
C ALA A 575 -23.58 11.91 -12.58
N LEU A 576 -23.42 10.62 -12.26
CA LEU A 576 -22.40 9.76 -12.86
C LEU A 576 -22.66 9.55 -14.36
N LEU A 577 -23.91 9.34 -14.75
CA LEU A 577 -24.31 9.19 -16.16
C LEU A 577 -24.16 10.49 -16.95
N GLU A 578 -24.45 11.66 -16.37
CA GLU A 578 -24.24 12.96 -17.02
C GLU A 578 -22.74 13.21 -17.26
N ARG A 579 -21.87 12.88 -16.30
CA ARG A 579 -20.41 12.90 -16.52
C ARG A 579 -19.99 11.93 -17.62
N GLY A 580 -20.61 10.75 -17.67
CA GLY A 580 -20.44 9.81 -18.76
C GLY A 580 -20.82 10.38 -20.13
N VAL A 581 -21.93 11.12 -20.21
CA VAL A 581 -22.37 11.81 -21.42
C VAL A 581 -21.36 12.85 -21.89
N GLU A 582 -20.82 13.67 -20.98
CA GLU A 582 -19.79 14.67 -21.31
C GLU A 582 -18.57 14.01 -21.97
N ILE A 583 -18.15 12.88 -21.41
CA ILE A 583 -17.03 12.11 -21.94
C ILE A 583 -17.39 11.51 -23.31
N LEU A 584 -18.54 10.84 -23.45
CA LEU A 584 -18.98 10.22 -24.70
C LEU A 584 -19.27 11.22 -25.84
N LYS A 585 -19.53 12.49 -25.51
CA LYS A 585 -19.60 13.60 -26.46
C LYS A 585 -18.23 14.06 -26.93
N LYS A 586 -17.24 14.05 -26.03
CA LYS A 586 -15.86 14.47 -26.31
C LYS A 586 -15.11 13.49 -27.22
N TYR A 587 -15.44 12.21 -27.15
CA TYR A 587 -14.77 11.15 -27.91
C TYR A 587 -15.73 10.50 -28.92
N GLU A 588 -15.36 10.43 -30.20
CA GLU A 588 -16.06 9.61 -31.23
C GLU A 588 -15.66 8.15 -31.07
N GLY A 589 -16.49 7.16 -31.41
CA GLY A 589 -16.20 5.73 -31.18
C GLY A 589 -17.46 4.91 -30.93
N LYS A 590 -17.36 3.57 -31.05
CA LYS A 590 -18.48 2.65 -30.80
C LYS A 590 -18.68 2.47 -29.30
N ILE A 591 -19.92 2.43 -28.85
CA ILE A 591 -20.29 2.32 -27.44
C ILE A 591 -20.97 0.98 -27.25
N GLU A 592 -20.46 0.11 -26.40
CA GLU A 592 -21.14 -1.10 -25.97
C GLU A 592 -21.71 -0.94 -24.56
N LEU A 593 -22.97 -1.30 -24.39
CA LEU A 593 -23.65 -1.32 -23.10
C LEU A 593 -23.89 -2.76 -22.67
N HIS A 594 -23.28 -3.17 -21.57
CA HIS A 594 -23.31 -4.54 -21.08
C HIS A 594 -24.18 -4.62 -19.83
N GLY A 595 -25.32 -5.31 -19.93
CA GLY A 595 -26.29 -5.46 -18.85
C GLY A 595 -26.11 -6.74 -18.05
N HIS A 596 -26.03 -6.61 -16.73
CA HIS A 596 -25.79 -7.73 -15.80
C HIS A 596 -26.89 -7.84 -14.72
N THR A 597 -27.08 -9.06 -14.23
CA THR A 597 -27.98 -9.40 -13.11
C THR A 597 -27.26 -10.24 -12.06
N CYS A 598 -27.84 -10.32 -10.87
CA CYS A 598 -27.44 -11.32 -9.89
C CYS A 598 -27.97 -12.71 -10.29
N SER A 599 -27.54 -13.76 -9.59
CA SER A 599 -27.98 -15.15 -9.85
C SER A 599 -29.38 -15.50 -9.31
N MET A 600 -30.20 -14.50 -8.95
CA MET A 600 -31.55 -14.74 -8.46
C MET A 600 -32.52 -14.60 -9.62
N GLY A 601 -33.16 -15.71 -9.99
CA GLY A 601 -34.05 -15.80 -11.15
C GLY A 601 -33.63 -16.94 -12.07
N SER A 602 -34.45 -17.23 -13.09
CA SER A 602 -34.05 -18.19 -14.12
C SER A 602 -33.12 -17.51 -15.13
N LYS A 603 -32.19 -18.28 -15.71
CA LYS A 603 -31.27 -17.78 -16.75
C LYS A 603 -31.97 -17.01 -17.89
N PRO A 604 -33.08 -17.49 -18.50
CA PRO A 604 -33.80 -16.73 -19.53
C PRO A 604 -34.35 -15.38 -19.03
N TYR A 605 -34.83 -15.36 -17.79
CA TYR A 605 -35.33 -14.15 -17.15
C TYR A 605 -34.19 -13.15 -16.86
N ASN A 606 -33.06 -13.64 -16.35
CA ASN A 606 -31.88 -12.82 -16.06
C ASN A 606 -31.25 -12.22 -17.32
N MET A 607 -31.22 -12.98 -18.42
CA MET A 607 -30.82 -12.44 -19.73
C MET A 607 -31.76 -11.33 -20.20
N THR A 608 -33.08 -11.50 -20.02
CA THR A 608 -34.07 -10.47 -20.37
C THR A 608 -33.93 -9.22 -19.51
N LEU A 609 -33.72 -9.37 -18.19
CA LEU A 609 -33.59 -8.26 -17.25
C LEU A 609 -32.28 -7.49 -17.44
N GLY A 610 -31.17 -8.18 -17.72
CA GLY A 610 -29.90 -7.54 -18.09
C GLY A 610 -30.05 -6.68 -19.35
N LEU A 611 -30.76 -7.18 -20.38
CA LEU A 611 -31.01 -6.42 -21.60
C LEU A 611 -31.80 -5.14 -21.32
N LYS A 612 -32.90 -5.24 -20.57
CA LYS A 612 -33.73 -4.09 -20.19
C LYS A 612 -32.96 -3.01 -19.42
N ARG A 613 -31.99 -3.39 -18.60
CA ARG A 613 -31.12 -2.43 -17.87
C ARG A 613 -30.20 -1.68 -18.81
N ALA A 614 -29.55 -2.39 -19.72
CA ALA A 614 -28.66 -1.78 -20.69
C ALA A 614 -29.43 -0.90 -21.68
N GLU A 615 -30.67 -1.26 -22.04
CA GLU A 615 -31.59 -0.40 -22.81
C GLU A 615 -31.99 0.87 -22.03
N ALA A 616 -32.23 0.79 -20.72
CA ALA A 616 -32.54 1.99 -19.92
C ALA A 616 -31.36 2.99 -19.92
N VAL A 617 -30.12 2.49 -19.84
CA VAL A 617 -28.92 3.34 -19.97
C VAL A 617 -28.78 3.89 -21.39
N ARG A 618 -29.04 3.08 -22.43
CA ARG A 618 -29.08 3.55 -23.82
C ARG A 618 -30.03 4.72 -23.98
N ASP A 619 -31.26 4.58 -23.51
CA ASP A 619 -32.30 5.60 -23.68
C ASP A 619 -31.94 6.89 -22.93
N PHE A 620 -31.31 6.78 -21.76
CA PHE A 620 -30.75 7.92 -21.05
C PHE A 620 -29.67 8.65 -21.89
N LEU A 621 -28.67 7.92 -22.39
CA LEU A 621 -27.59 8.49 -23.21
C LEU A 621 -28.11 9.14 -24.50
N VAL A 622 -29.07 8.50 -25.17
CA VAL A 622 -29.72 9.03 -26.38
C VAL A 622 -30.49 10.30 -26.08
N SER A 623 -31.23 10.35 -24.97
CA SER A 623 -31.93 11.57 -24.53
C SER A 623 -30.99 12.76 -24.26
N ARG A 624 -29.71 12.47 -24.02
CA ARG A 624 -28.64 13.47 -23.81
C ARG A 624 -27.81 13.76 -25.05
N GLY A 625 -28.21 13.23 -26.21
CA GLY A 625 -27.65 13.57 -27.52
C GLY A 625 -26.56 12.62 -28.02
N ILE A 626 -26.39 11.43 -27.42
CA ILE A 626 -25.54 10.39 -27.99
C ILE A 626 -26.29 9.67 -29.12
N SER A 627 -25.68 9.54 -30.30
CA SER A 627 -26.32 8.91 -31.47
C SER A 627 -26.57 7.41 -31.26
N THR A 628 -27.78 6.95 -31.60
CA THR A 628 -28.17 5.52 -31.53
C THR A 628 -27.27 4.62 -32.39
N GLY A 629 -26.79 5.12 -33.53
CA GLY A 629 -25.89 4.38 -34.42
C GLY A 629 -24.51 4.11 -33.83
N ARG A 630 -24.16 4.76 -32.71
CA ARG A 630 -22.92 4.50 -31.96
C ARG A 630 -23.09 3.43 -30.89
N ILE A 631 -24.31 3.07 -30.50
CA ILE A 631 -24.56 2.24 -29.31
C ILE A 631 -24.98 0.82 -29.71
N SER A 632 -24.26 -0.18 -29.20
CA SER A 632 -24.67 -1.58 -29.18
C SER A 632 -25.06 -1.99 -27.75
N VAL A 633 -26.05 -2.88 -27.62
CA VAL A 633 -26.52 -3.35 -26.32
C VAL A 633 -26.37 -4.86 -26.27
N LYS A 634 -25.76 -5.36 -25.18
CA LYS A 634 -25.59 -6.79 -24.89
C LYS A 634 -26.07 -7.09 -23.49
N SER A 635 -26.62 -8.27 -23.29
CA SER A 635 -26.95 -8.79 -21.96
C SER A 635 -26.10 -10.01 -21.67
N PHE A 636 -25.55 -10.04 -20.47
CA PHE A 636 -24.83 -11.20 -19.94
C PHE A 636 -25.61 -11.87 -18.81
N GLY A 637 -26.76 -11.31 -18.42
CA GLY A 637 -27.57 -11.83 -17.32
C GLY A 637 -26.71 -12.12 -16.08
N GLU A 638 -26.77 -13.36 -15.62
CA GLU A 638 -25.97 -13.86 -14.49
C GLU A 638 -24.65 -14.54 -14.90
N ASP A 639 -24.40 -14.71 -16.20
CA ASP A 639 -23.29 -15.53 -16.75
C ASP A 639 -21.91 -14.84 -16.64
N SER A 640 -21.85 -13.61 -16.17
CA SER A 640 -20.59 -12.87 -15.94
C SER A 640 -20.64 -12.08 -14.63
N PRO A 641 -20.72 -12.78 -13.47
CA PRO A 641 -20.76 -12.12 -12.18
C PRO A 641 -19.36 -11.56 -11.85
N LYS A 642 -19.31 -10.29 -11.49
CA LYS A 642 -18.06 -9.61 -11.07
C LYS A 642 -17.85 -9.73 -9.56
N TYR A 643 -18.94 -9.94 -8.83
CA TYR A 643 -18.99 -10.08 -7.38
C TYR A 643 -19.65 -11.41 -7.02
N THR A 644 -19.47 -11.89 -5.80
CA THR A 644 -20.11 -13.14 -5.38
C THR A 644 -21.64 -13.01 -5.41
N ASN A 645 -22.33 -14.05 -5.90
CA ASN A 645 -23.79 -14.13 -5.77
C ASN A 645 -24.25 -14.75 -4.44
N GLN A 646 -23.30 -15.18 -3.59
CA GLN A 646 -23.60 -15.88 -2.34
C GLN A 646 -24.06 -14.93 -1.22
N THR A 647 -23.76 -13.63 -1.30
CA THR A 647 -24.17 -12.60 -0.34
C THR A 647 -25.07 -11.56 -0.99
N GLU A 648 -25.99 -10.92 -0.24
CA GLU A 648 -26.85 -9.88 -0.81
C GLU A 648 -26.06 -8.65 -1.27
N ALA A 649 -24.98 -8.31 -0.54
CA ALA A 649 -24.08 -7.23 -0.94
C ALA A 649 -23.46 -7.51 -2.33
N GLY A 650 -22.91 -8.71 -2.53
CA GLY A 650 -22.35 -9.11 -3.83
C GLY A 650 -23.40 -9.23 -4.93
N ARG A 651 -24.59 -9.76 -4.62
CA ARG A 651 -25.73 -9.76 -5.57
C ARG A 651 -26.14 -8.34 -5.96
N SER A 652 -26.13 -7.38 -5.03
CA SER A 652 -26.44 -5.98 -5.33
C SER A 652 -25.47 -5.36 -6.31
N LEU A 653 -24.18 -5.63 -6.14
CA LEU A 653 -23.14 -5.13 -7.03
C LEU A 653 -23.16 -5.82 -8.41
N ASN A 654 -23.69 -7.04 -8.51
CA ASN A 654 -23.93 -7.70 -9.79
C ASN A 654 -25.13 -7.14 -10.57
N ARG A 655 -25.99 -6.33 -9.96
CA ARG A 655 -27.10 -5.65 -10.63
C ARG A 655 -26.61 -4.35 -11.26
N ARG A 656 -25.91 -4.44 -12.39
CA ARG A 656 -25.20 -3.29 -12.99
C ARG A 656 -25.29 -3.21 -14.52
N VAL A 657 -24.92 -2.04 -15.05
CA VAL A 657 -24.59 -1.84 -16.48
C VAL A 657 -23.18 -1.27 -16.59
N GLU A 658 -22.41 -1.76 -17.55
CA GLU A 658 -21.09 -1.23 -17.91
C GLU A 658 -21.19 -0.50 -19.26
N ILE A 659 -20.55 0.67 -19.36
CA ILE A 659 -20.44 1.43 -20.61
C ILE A 659 -19.00 1.31 -21.11
N ILE A 660 -18.84 0.77 -22.31
CA ILE A 660 -17.54 0.55 -22.96
C ILE A 660 -17.50 1.41 -24.22
N LEU A 661 -16.51 2.29 -24.36
CA LEU A 661 -16.28 3.06 -25.59
C LEU A 661 -15.07 2.47 -26.31
N GLU A 662 -15.30 1.85 -27.48
CA GLU A 662 -14.29 1.22 -28.33
C GLU A 662 -13.89 2.10 -29.52
N GLY A 663 -12.59 2.06 -29.85
CA GLY A 663 -12.06 2.62 -31.09
C GLY A 663 -12.27 4.12 -31.20
N TYR A 664 -11.94 4.87 -30.13
CA TYR A 664 -12.30 6.27 -30.03
C TYR A 664 -11.27 7.27 -30.55
N ASP A 665 -11.70 8.45 -31.01
CA ASP A 665 -10.84 9.59 -31.35
C ASP A 665 -11.35 10.85 -30.64
N VAL A 666 -10.44 11.77 -30.29
CA VAL A 666 -10.81 13.06 -29.68
C VAL A 666 -11.42 13.94 -30.77
N LYS A 667 -12.60 14.52 -30.51
CA LYS A 667 -13.21 15.52 -31.42
C LYS A 667 -12.42 16.81 -31.49
#